data_AF-A0A2D0N0K1-F1
#
_entry.id   AF-A0A2D0N0K1-F1
#
_cell.length_a   1.000
_cell.length_b   1.000
_cell.length_c   1.000
_cell.angle_alpha   90.00
_cell.angle_beta   90.00
_cell.angle_gamma   90.00
#
_symmetry.space_group_name_H-M   'P 1'
#
loop_
_entity.id
_entity.type
_entity.pdbx_description
1 polymer ?
#
loop_
_entity_poly.entity_id
_entity_poly.type
_entity_poly.pdbx_seq_one_letter_code
_entity_poly.pdbx_strand_id
1 'polypeptide(L)'
;MPKYLHATLLFFVPILLHAQLPVVKSMEAVHTTVAQYEKFELNIDLEGTFVNPYDYEEIEVHAIFTAPDGETFQVDGFYMEEFSLDTGTGNVQFSGTGRFKIRFAPPRPGTWQYAVRITNAAGSTTPEPAGFTCTGSEHRGFVRNNQTNYLHFDNGEQFIPVGENMAWQNGNAVLDYTQWLNALSANGGNFIRLWQAHWGLGIEWKNGWNGFAGLRRYKELNMAYQDWLFDFCAELDIFIMLCIQHHGQVSSQVNPNWSDSPYNMINGGTCQNTWDFFTDETARAHTRNRLRYIVARWGYARSIMAWELFNEVGWTDNYQQNQGRIADWHAEMAAYLKSIDPYQHLVTTSFADEAQDPMVWANPDIDLTQTHYYLNTTNLQKALVNGITSYLYEFGKPTLTGEFGLGGNSSLANTDPDGIHIHNAMWATLFGGGLGTGMSWWWDNYIHPRDLYYHFAPMSNVANTVPFLEQDLRPATAFVTGVSGDLLLTPTLGWSGIGTDTITIDENGGTSPAGADLGIYLYGSQWNTGFRSPPTFVADFPEDGAFTVTTNADAGTNPRIAITVNGTKVLDQAAGTRQNFTVPISAGPNIITVDNTGTDWITIASYAFSGLGSRVDAYALRSDRASVAAGWVLNKDYNHLSVQEQGAPDPAVGGTLKISDFTDGGYTVTWYDCLSGEQLSSETVFAQNGTLEIPVPPLYWDLAFLVESNPVATREPKAALAFQVYPNPVSAGDALQVRLPEAGVGEQVRLSLYDAAGKPVFNKVRFGEPDQLQVELPGDLPVGMYWLQLEQAGKRGSRPIVVGE
;
A
#
# COMPACT_ATOMS: atom_id res chain seq x y z
N MET A 1 -9.63 82.06 40.16
CA MET A 1 -8.37 81.34 40.42
C MET A 1 -8.55 79.87 40.07
N PRO A 2 -8.01 79.38 38.95
CA PRO A 2 -7.97 77.94 38.68
C PRO A 2 -6.64 77.34 39.20
N LYS A 3 -6.70 76.14 39.77
CA LYS A 3 -5.53 75.34 40.18
C LYS A 3 -5.13 74.44 39.01
N TYR A 4 -3.87 74.54 38.60
CA TYR A 4 -3.24 73.75 37.54
C TYR A 4 -3.06 72.29 37.97
N LEU A 5 -3.55 71.35 37.14
CA LEU A 5 -3.26 69.93 37.23
C LEU A 5 -2.06 69.65 36.31
N HIS A 6 -0.93 69.22 36.87
CA HIS A 6 0.24 68.79 36.10
C HIS A 6 -0.02 67.39 35.53
N ALA A 7 -0.07 67.26 34.21
CA ALA A 7 -0.01 65.98 33.52
C ALA A 7 1.45 65.59 33.29
N THR A 8 1.91 64.52 33.93
CA THR A 8 3.22 63.93 33.67
C THR A 8 3.12 63.05 32.43
N LEU A 9 3.65 63.53 31.30
CA LEU A 9 3.86 62.72 30.10
C LEU A 9 4.94 61.67 30.40
N LEU A 10 4.54 60.40 30.53
CA LEU A 10 5.47 59.27 30.50
C LEU A 10 5.85 59.01 29.03
N PHE A 11 7.03 59.47 28.63
CA PHE A 11 7.67 59.02 27.40
C PHE A 11 8.10 57.56 27.58
N PHE A 12 7.38 56.63 26.94
CA PHE A 12 7.91 55.30 26.65
C PHE A 12 9.01 55.47 25.60
N VAL A 13 10.27 55.45 26.04
CA VAL A 13 11.40 55.20 25.14
C VAL A 13 11.36 53.70 24.84
N PRO A 14 11.13 53.25 23.59
CA PRO A 14 11.33 51.85 23.27
C PRO A 14 12.81 51.56 23.44
N ILE A 15 13.15 50.71 24.39
CA ILE A 15 14.48 50.11 24.46
C ILE A 15 14.58 49.26 23.19
N LEU A 16 15.30 49.78 22.19
CA LEU A 16 15.79 48.98 21.05
C LEU A 16 16.76 47.95 21.63
N LEU A 17 16.22 46.79 22.04
CA LEU A 17 17.02 45.59 22.22
C LEU A 17 17.64 45.30 20.85
N HIS A 18 18.93 45.59 20.74
CA HIS A 18 19.69 45.20 19.56
C HIS A 18 19.72 43.67 19.54
N ALA A 19 19.29 43.06 18.45
CA ALA A 19 19.35 41.61 18.29
C ALA A 19 20.81 41.15 18.54
N GLN A 20 20.97 40.17 19.42
CA GLN A 20 22.28 39.61 19.76
C GLN A 20 22.64 38.53 18.74
N LEU A 21 23.87 38.57 18.23
CA LEU A 21 24.43 37.49 17.41
C LEU A 21 24.36 36.15 18.16
N PRO A 22 24.11 35.03 17.48
CA PRO A 22 24.12 33.71 18.12
C PRO A 22 25.51 33.41 18.70
N VAL A 23 25.58 32.95 19.94
CA VAL A 23 26.80 32.56 20.63
C VAL A 23 26.70 31.09 20.99
N VAL A 24 27.53 30.26 20.37
CA VAL A 24 27.63 28.83 20.69
C VAL A 24 28.32 28.65 22.04
N LYS A 25 27.64 27.99 22.97
CA LYS A 25 28.15 27.65 24.31
C LYS A 25 28.84 26.30 24.32
N SER A 26 28.24 25.33 23.63
CA SER A 26 28.78 23.99 23.44
C SER A 26 28.37 23.48 22.06
N MET A 27 29.23 22.66 21.47
CA MET A 27 28.93 21.91 20.25
C MET A 27 29.64 20.56 20.35
N GLU A 28 28.87 19.52 20.63
CA GLU A 28 29.42 18.20 20.98
C GLU A 28 28.75 17.11 20.13
N ALA A 29 29.57 16.29 19.48
CA ALA A 29 29.07 15.08 18.84
C ALA A 29 28.73 14.03 19.90
N VAL A 30 27.54 13.44 19.80
CA VAL A 30 27.11 12.35 20.69
C VAL A 30 28.06 11.14 20.54
N HIS A 31 28.47 10.88 19.29
CA HIS A 31 29.48 9.88 18.95
C HIS A 31 30.46 10.45 17.93
N THR A 32 31.75 10.15 18.09
CA THR A 32 32.81 10.54 17.12
C THR A 32 33.14 9.43 16.12
N THR A 33 32.50 8.27 16.26
CA THR A 33 32.55 7.16 15.31
C THR A 33 31.14 6.59 15.15
N VAL A 34 30.67 6.50 13.92
CA VAL A 34 29.36 5.93 13.55
C VAL A 34 29.53 4.99 12.37
N ALA A 35 28.61 4.05 12.16
CA ALA A 35 28.64 3.19 10.99
C ALA A 35 28.00 3.91 9.77
N GLN A 36 28.30 3.45 8.56
CA GLN A 36 27.67 3.92 7.33
C GLN A 36 26.15 3.74 7.45
N TYR A 37 25.39 4.79 7.09
CA TYR A 37 23.93 4.89 7.26
C TYR A 37 23.40 4.95 8.71
N GLU A 38 24.26 4.98 9.72
CA GLU A 38 23.86 5.17 11.12
C GLU A 38 23.84 6.65 11.52
N LYS A 39 23.06 6.95 12.57
CA LYS A 39 22.88 8.32 13.07
C LYS A 39 24.17 8.90 13.67
N PHE A 40 24.72 9.91 13.02
CA PHE A 40 25.57 10.92 13.63
C PHE A 40 24.70 12.05 14.18
N GLU A 41 24.92 12.46 15.44
CA GLU A 41 24.16 13.54 16.08
C GLU A 41 25.08 14.55 16.76
N LEU A 42 24.82 15.84 16.53
CA LEU A 42 25.43 16.97 17.24
C LEU A 42 24.44 17.56 18.23
N ASN A 43 24.92 17.85 19.44
CA ASN A 43 24.25 18.72 20.41
C ASN A 43 24.84 20.12 20.33
N ILE A 44 23.98 21.13 20.21
CA ILE A 44 24.37 22.53 20.09
C ILE A 44 23.60 23.35 21.14
N ASP A 45 24.29 23.76 22.20
CA ASP A 45 23.77 24.76 23.14
C ASP A 45 24.21 26.14 22.65
N LEU A 46 23.26 27.05 22.45
CA LEU A 46 23.52 28.40 21.98
C LEU A 46 22.69 29.43 22.74
N GLU A 47 23.19 30.66 22.83
CA GLU A 47 22.44 31.84 23.24
C GLU A 47 22.24 32.76 22.03
N GLY A 48 21.05 33.34 21.89
CA GLY A 48 20.76 34.28 20.80
C GLY A 48 19.40 34.94 20.99
N THR A 49 19.08 35.89 20.11
CA THR A 49 17.75 36.50 20.08
C THR A 49 16.83 35.70 19.15
N PHE A 50 15.88 34.98 19.73
CA PHE A 50 14.73 34.32 19.07
C PHE A 50 13.67 34.01 20.15
N VAL A 51 12.41 33.92 19.75
CA VAL A 51 11.23 33.60 20.59
C VAL A 51 10.70 32.21 20.26
N ASN A 52 10.73 31.83 18.99
CA ASN A 52 10.29 30.53 18.54
C ASN A 52 11.48 29.74 17.96
N PRO A 53 12.04 28.75 18.69
CA PRO A 53 13.20 28.00 18.20
C PRO A 53 12.86 27.03 17.04
N TYR A 54 11.57 26.89 16.71
CA TYR A 54 11.07 26.14 15.56
C TYR A 54 10.89 27.00 14.30
N ASP A 55 11.00 28.33 14.42
CA ASP A 55 10.87 29.25 13.29
C ASP A 55 12.24 29.58 12.71
N TYR A 56 12.51 29.08 11.51
CA TYR A 56 13.81 29.23 10.86
C TYR A 56 14.07 30.66 10.36
N GLU A 57 13.04 31.49 10.27
CA GLU A 57 13.22 32.92 9.98
C GLU A 57 13.73 33.67 11.22
N GLU A 58 13.52 33.13 12.44
CA GLU A 58 14.07 33.68 13.68
C GLU A 58 15.46 33.13 14.01
N ILE A 59 15.67 31.82 13.85
CA ILE A 59 16.93 31.14 14.12
C ILE A 59 17.13 29.93 13.20
N GLU A 60 18.12 30.02 12.32
CA GLU A 60 18.52 28.96 11.40
C GLU A 60 19.80 28.30 11.90
N VAL A 61 19.84 26.97 11.93
CA VAL A 61 21.03 26.17 12.21
C VAL A 61 21.19 25.17 11.06
N HIS A 62 22.34 25.15 10.39
CA HIS A 62 22.66 24.13 9.40
C HIS A 62 24.14 23.73 9.48
N ALA A 63 24.49 22.56 8.94
CA ALA A 63 25.84 22.09 8.77
C ALA A 63 26.13 21.74 7.31
N ILE A 64 27.36 21.99 6.88
CA ILE A 64 27.94 21.38 5.68
C ILE A 64 28.81 20.22 6.12
N PHE A 65 28.44 19.01 5.72
CA PHE A 65 29.24 17.80 5.90
C PHE A 65 30.08 17.57 4.65
N THR A 66 31.38 17.30 4.81
CA THR A 66 32.31 17.01 3.72
C THR A 66 32.80 15.57 3.84
N ALA A 67 32.55 14.80 2.79
CA ALA A 67 32.92 13.41 2.64
C ALA A 67 34.45 13.24 2.45
N PRO A 68 35.00 12.02 2.64
CA PRO A 68 36.42 11.74 2.42
C PRO A 68 36.92 12.05 1.00
N ASP A 69 36.04 12.03 0.00
CA ASP A 69 36.33 12.36 -1.39
C ASP A 69 36.04 13.83 -1.76
N GLY A 70 35.56 14.63 -0.80
CA GLY A 70 35.27 16.05 -0.97
C GLY A 70 33.83 16.37 -1.37
N GLU A 71 32.95 15.39 -1.55
CA GLU A 71 31.52 15.65 -1.76
C GLU A 71 30.91 16.33 -0.52
N THR A 72 29.98 17.27 -0.72
CA THR A 72 29.37 18.03 0.37
C THR A 72 27.87 17.84 0.47
N PHE A 73 27.37 17.72 1.70
CA PHE A 73 25.96 17.61 2.03
C PHE A 73 25.57 18.76 2.96
N GLN A 74 24.52 19.50 2.60
CA GLN A 74 23.93 20.47 3.50
C GLN A 74 22.82 19.81 4.30
N VAL A 75 22.89 19.93 5.62
CA VAL A 75 21.91 19.33 6.54
C VAL A 75 21.46 20.38 7.52
N ASP A 76 20.16 20.42 7.68
CA ASP A 76 19.47 21.39 8.49
C ASP A 76 19.34 20.90 9.94
N GLY A 77 19.62 21.77 10.91
CA GLY A 77 19.49 21.49 12.35
C GLY A 77 18.13 21.89 12.91
N PHE A 78 17.69 21.27 14.00
CA PHE A 78 16.35 21.45 14.56
C PHE A 78 16.41 21.61 16.08
N TYR A 79 15.39 22.25 16.66
CA TYR A 79 15.24 22.34 18.12
C TYR A 79 14.43 21.16 18.67
N MET A 80 14.83 20.64 19.83
CA MET A 80 14.01 19.73 20.63
C MET A 80 14.30 19.85 22.11
N GLU A 81 13.32 19.50 22.94
CA GLU A 81 13.46 19.24 24.36
C GLU A 81 14.05 17.84 24.59
N GLU A 82 15.06 17.75 25.46
CA GLU A 82 15.66 16.46 25.81
C GLU A 82 14.67 15.63 26.64
N PHE A 83 14.59 14.33 26.33
CA PHE A 83 13.67 13.40 26.98
C PHE A 83 14.30 12.03 27.23
N SER A 84 13.71 11.28 28.15
CA SER A 84 13.91 9.84 28.30
C SER A 84 12.60 9.11 28.06
N LEU A 85 12.63 8.02 27.30
CA LEU A 85 11.49 7.16 27.03
C LEU A 85 11.67 5.80 27.74
N ASP A 86 10.67 5.39 28.52
CA ASP A 86 10.55 4.02 29.01
C ASP A 86 9.75 3.20 28.00
N THR A 87 10.42 2.30 27.28
CA THR A 87 9.77 1.48 26.24
C THR A 87 8.83 0.41 26.80
N GLY A 88 8.95 0.06 28.09
CA GLY A 88 8.06 -0.91 28.74
C GLY A 88 6.70 -0.33 29.12
N THR A 89 6.62 0.99 29.30
CA THR A 89 5.38 1.68 29.66
C THR A 89 4.92 2.71 28.63
N GLY A 90 5.81 3.09 27.71
CA GLY A 90 5.59 4.16 26.75
C GLY A 90 5.59 5.56 27.37
N ASN A 91 6.10 5.71 28.60
CA ASN A 91 6.14 7.00 29.27
C ASN A 91 7.35 7.83 28.83
N VAL A 92 7.09 9.06 28.40
CA VAL A 92 8.12 10.05 28.08
C VAL A 92 8.27 11.03 29.24
N GLN A 93 9.51 11.23 29.69
CA GLN A 93 9.87 12.24 30.68
C GLN A 93 10.77 13.30 30.04
N PHE A 94 10.30 14.53 30.01
CA PHE A 94 11.05 15.66 29.49
C PHE A 94 11.91 16.30 30.59
N SER A 95 13.10 16.76 30.20
CA SER A 95 14.09 17.36 31.09
C SER A 95 13.77 18.81 31.51
N GLY A 96 12.88 19.51 30.79
CA GLY A 96 12.67 20.95 30.93
C GLY A 96 13.70 21.80 30.19
N THR A 97 14.66 21.17 29.50
CA THR A 97 15.74 21.85 28.76
C THR A 97 15.75 21.43 27.31
N GLY A 98 15.71 22.40 26.39
CA GLY A 98 15.85 22.12 24.96
C GLY A 98 17.09 22.74 24.35
N ARG A 99 17.49 22.18 23.22
CA ARG A 99 18.71 22.54 22.47
C ARG A 99 18.54 22.30 20.99
N PHE A 100 19.46 22.84 20.21
CA PHE A 100 19.53 22.54 18.79
C PHE A 100 20.33 21.26 18.56
N LYS A 101 19.93 20.49 17.56
CA LYS A 101 20.60 19.28 17.10
C LYS A 101 20.78 19.28 15.59
N ILE A 102 21.76 18.54 15.12
CA ILE A 102 21.93 18.19 13.71
C ILE A 102 22.09 16.68 13.64
N ARG A 103 21.31 16.01 12.78
CA ARG A 103 21.38 14.56 12.56
C ARG A 103 21.80 14.26 11.13
N PHE A 104 22.77 13.38 10.95
CA PHE A 104 23.31 13.00 9.64
C PHE A 104 23.58 11.48 9.57
N ALA A 105 23.32 10.85 8.43
CA ALA A 105 23.60 9.45 8.16
C ALA A 105 24.65 9.36 7.02
N PRO A 106 25.94 9.16 7.33
CA PRO A 106 26.99 9.20 6.32
C PRO A 106 26.84 8.03 5.33
N PRO A 107 26.72 8.29 4.01
CA PRO A 107 26.45 7.25 3.02
C PRO A 107 27.71 6.47 2.61
N ARG A 108 28.89 6.82 3.13
CA ARG A 108 30.14 6.11 2.84
C ARG A 108 31.17 6.15 3.99
N PRO A 109 32.00 5.11 4.13
CA PRO A 109 33.06 5.05 5.14
C PRO A 109 34.17 6.08 4.92
N GLY A 110 34.82 6.48 6.02
CA GLY A 110 36.02 7.32 6.03
C GLY A 110 35.92 8.48 7.02
N THR A 111 36.89 9.40 6.96
CA THR A 111 36.91 10.59 7.82
C THR A 111 36.07 11.71 7.22
N TRP A 112 35.06 12.13 7.97
CA TRP A 112 34.17 13.22 7.61
C TRP A 112 34.52 14.49 8.36
N GLN A 113 34.30 15.64 7.73
CA GLN A 113 34.37 16.95 8.37
C GLN A 113 32.98 17.61 8.36
N TYR A 114 32.70 18.47 9.33
CA TYR A 114 31.49 19.28 9.34
C TYR A 114 31.81 20.72 9.78
N ALA A 115 31.11 21.66 9.16
CA ALA A 115 31.12 23.07 9.52
C ALA A 115 29.69 23.55 9.78
N VAL A 116 29.43 24.08 10.98
CA VAL A 116 28.10 24.55 11.39
C VAL A 116 27.99 26.06 11.16
N ARG A 117 26.82 26.51 10.69
CA ARG A 117 26.47 27.92 10.60
C ARG A 117 25.13 28.16 11.29
N ILE A 118 25.08 29.21 12.09
CA ILE A 118 23.92 29.61 12.87
C ILE A 118 23.59 31.05 12.51
N THR A 119 22.36 31.32 12.08
CA THR A 119 21.94 32.65 11.59
C THR A 119 20.69 33.10 12.32
N ASN A 120 20.67 34.36 12.74
CA ASN A 120 19.45 35.07 13.14
C ASN A 120 19.42 36.47 12.52
N ALA A 121 18.45 37.31 12.91
CA ALA A 121 18.33 38.68 12.42
C ALA A 121 19.55 39.59 12.68
N ALA A 122 20.42 39.24 13.64
CA ALA A 122 21.65 39.99 13.94
C ALA A 122 22.83 39.61 13.02
N GLY A 123 22.78 38.44 12.37
CA GLY A 123 23.84 37.91 11.51
C GLY A 123 24.12 36.43 11.75
N SER A 124 25.28 35.96 11.30
CA SER A 124 25.68 34.55 11.40
C SER A 124 26.91 34.34 12.28
N THR A 125 26.95 33.19 12.95
CA THR A 125 28.11 32.66 13.68
C THR A 125 28.49 31.29 13.09
N THR A 126 29.80 31.08 12.91
CA THR A 126 30.37 29.84 12.38
C THR A 126 31.42 29.33 13.35
N PRO A 127 31.13 28.30 14.17
CA PRO A 127 32.13 27.62 14.99
C PRO A 127 33.24 26.99 14.16
N GLU A 128 34.36 26.67 14.81
CA GLU A 128 35.45 25.94 14.16
C GLU A 128 34.95 24.58 13.62
N PRO A 129 35.34 24.18 12.39
CA PRO A 129 35.00 22.87 11.86
C PRO A 129 35.57 21.74 12.71
N ALA A 130 34.86 20.62 12.74
CA ALA A 130 35.28 19.40 13.42
C ALA A 130 35.02 18.18 12.52
N GLY A 131 35.28 16.97 13.01
CA GLY A 131 35.13 15.77 12.21
C GLY A 131 34.80 14.53 13.03
N PHE A 132 34.39 13.49 12.33
CA PHE A 132 34.06 12.17 12.88
C PHE A 132 34.48 11.07 11.90
N THR A 133 34.46 9.82 12.36
CA THR A 133 34.78 8.66 11.52
C THR A 133 33.52 7.88 11.18
N CYS A 134 33.33 7.59 9.90
CA CYS A 134 32.32 6.65 9.41
C CYS A 134 32.98 5.28 9.15
N THR A 135 32.51 4.21 9.78
CA THR A 135 32.96 2.84 9.51
C THR A 135 32.06 2.16 8.47
N GLY A 136 32.53 1.07 7.84
CA GLY A 136 31.65 0.22 7.03
C GLY A 136 30.50 -0.38 7.85
N SER A 137 29.39 -0.70 7.19
CA SER A 137 28.24 -1.39 7.76
C SER A 137 27.65 -2.37 6.74
N GLU A 138 26.75 -3.24 7.22
CA GLU A 138 25.94 -4.14 6.36
C GLU A 138 24.57 -3.50 6.00
N HIS A 139 24.36 -2.23 6.33
CA HIS A 139 23.10 -1.56 6.00
C HIS A 139 22.99 -1.37 4.48
N ARG A 140 21.81 -1.68 3.94
CA ARG A 140 21.52 -1.61 2.50
C ARG A 140 21.47 -0.17 1.96
N GLY A 141 21.26 0.80 2.85
CA GLY A 141 21.13 2.23 2.54
C GLY A 141 19.67 2.67 2.40
N PHE A 142 19.45 3.81 1.74
CA PHE A 142 18.12 4.37 1.52
C PHE A 142 17.43 3.73 0.30
N VAL A 143 16.10 3.79 0.27
CA VAL A 143 15.28 3.28 -0.84
C VAL A 143 15.27 4.28 -2.01
N ARG A 144 15.35 3.77 -3.24
CA ARG A 144 15.52 4.48 -4.50
C ARG A 144 14.57 3.94 -5.57
N ASN A 145 14.19 4.81 -6.50
CA ASN A 145 13.62 4.42 -7.79
C ASN A 145 14.71 4.37 -8.87
N ASN A 146 14.50 3.61 -9.94
CA ASN A 146 15.40 3.55 -11.10
C ASN A 146 14.66 3.49 -12.44
N GLN A 147 13.48 4.11 -12.51
CA GLN A 147 12.59 4.12 -13.69
C GLN A 147 11.98 2.75 -14.07
N THR A 148 12.26 1.68 -13.33
CA THR A 148 11.46 0.45 -13.37
C THR A 148 10.19 0.63 -12.54
N ASN A 149 9.30 -0.37 -12.53
CA ASN A 149 8.13 -0.39 -11.64
C ASN A 149 8.50 -0.64 -10.16
N TYR A 150 9.75 -1.01 -9.86
CA TYR A 150 10.17 -1.49 -8.55
C TYR A 150 11.24 -0.61 -7.92
N LEU A 151 11.43 -0.78 -6.62
CA LEU A 151 12.37 -0.01 -5.82
C LEU A 151 13.62 -0.83 -5.51
N HIS A 152 14.68 -0.14 -5.10
CA HIS A 152 15.93 -0.75 -4.66
C HIS A 152 16.59 0.05 -3.56
N PHE A 153 17.48 -0.57 -2.81
CA PHE A 153 18.34 0.14 -1.87
C PHE A 153 19.56 0.75 -2.55
N ASP A 154 20.27 1.67 -1.89
CA ASP A 154 21.54 2.23 -2.41
C ASP A 154 22.57 1.15 -2.79
N ASN A 155 22.56 -0.01 -2.13
CA ASN A 155 23.44 -1.14 -2.47
C ASN A 155 23.02 -1.94 -3.71
N GLY A 156 21.87 -1.61 -4.33
CA GLY A 156 21.33 -2.25 -5.52
C GLY A 156 20.38 -3.41 -5.28
N GLU A 157 20.20 -3.86 -4.03
CA GLU A 157 19.23 -4.91 -3.70
C GLU A 157 17.80 -4.43 -3.95
N GLN A 158 16.95 -5.30 -4.50
CA GLN A 158 15.54 -4.98 -4.70
C GLN A 158 14.81 -4.74 -3.38
N PHE A 159 13.83 -3.84 -3.42
CA PHE A 159 12.91 -3.60 -2.32
C PHE A 159 11.47 -3.70 -2.82
N ILE A 160 10.74 -4.68 -2.29
CA ILE A 160 9.31 -4.90 -2.54
C ILE A 160 8.56 -4.63 -1.23
N PRO A 161 7.75 -3.55 -1.15
CA PRO A 161 6.91 -3.28 0.02
C PRO A 161 5.84 -4.36 0.18
N VAL A 162 5.86 -5.03 1.33
CA VAL A 162 4.86 -6.00 1.78
C VAL A 162 4.36 -5.51 3.14
N GLY A 163 3.12 -5.03 3.20
CA GLY A 163 2.68 -4.28 4.36
C GLY A 163 1.22 -3.86 4.38
N GLU A 164 0.91 -2.93 5.28
CA GLU A 164 -0.42 -2.39 5.50
C GLU A 164 -0.38 -0.91 5.94
N ASN A 165 -1.51 -0.23 5.99
CA ASN A 165 -1.58 1.07 6.67
C ASN A 165 -1.44 0.87 8.18
N MET A 166 -0.67 1.70 8.88
CA MET A 166 -0.64 1.75 10.35
C MET A 166 -0.64 3.21 10.80
N ALA A 167 -1.76 3.88 10.57
CA ALA A 167 -1.79 5.33 10.50
C ALA A 167 -1.70 6.04 11.87
N TRP A 168 -2.17 5.41 12.95
CA TRP A 168 -2.09 5.93 14.32
C TRP A 168 -2.26 4.84 15.38
N GLN A 169 -1.90 5.17 16.62
CA GLN A 169 -2.11 4.33 17.81
C GLN A 169 -3.54 4.42 18.35
N ASN A 170 -3.99 3.38 19.06
CA ASN A 170 -5.26 3.35 19.80
C ASN A 170 -5.12 3.85 21.24
N GLY A 171 -4.01 3.51 21.88
CA GLY A 171 -3.67 3.85 23.25
C GLY A 171 -2.31 4.55 23.28
N ASN A 172 -1.28 3.84 23.73
CA ASN A 172 0.06 4.37 23.80
C ASN A 172 0.84 3.98 22.54
N ALA A 173 1.48 4.95 21.88
CA ALA A 173 2.20 4.73 20.64
C ALA A 173 3.27 3.65 20.77
N VAL A 174 4.05 3.64 21.86
CA VAL A 174 5.09 2.63 22.03
C VAL A 174 4.51 1.24 22.16
N LEU A 175 3.50 1.06 23.02
CA LEU A 175 2.92 -0.26 23.29
C LEU A 175 2.24 -0.83 22.04
N ASP A 176 1.42 -0.01 21.37
CA ASP A 176 0.65 -0.42 20.20
C ASP A 176 1.57 -0.74 19.01
N TYR A 177 2.46 0.18 18.63
CA TYR A 177 3.38 -0.05 17.52
C TYR A 177 4.39 -1.17 17.82
N THR A 178 4.82 -1.34 19.08
CA THR A 178 5.65 -2.51 19.45
C THR A 178 4.91 -3.80 19.14
N GLN A 179 3.62 -3.90 19.48
CA GLN A 179 2.85 -5.11 19.22
C GLN A 179 2.64 -5.33 17.72
N TRP A 180 2.19 -4.31 17.00
CA TRP A 180 1.83 -4.40 15.58
C TRP A 180 3.05 -4.65 14.69
N LEU A 181 4.14 -3.91 14.90
CA LEU A 181 5.34 -4.03 14.07
C LEU A 181 6.09 -5.33 14.31
N ASN A 182 6.15 -5.83 15.56
CA ASN A 182 6.71 -7.15 15.81
C ASN A 182 5.88 -8.25 15.14
N ALA A 183 4.56 -8.16 15.17
CA ALA A 183 3.69 -9.14 14.52
C ALA A 183 3.84 -9.11 12.98
N LEU A 184 3.92 -7.91 12.39
CA LEU A 184 4.17 -7.74 10.96
C LEU A 184 5.55 -8.28 10.56
N SER A 185 6.62 -7.86 11.26
CA SER A 185 8.00 -8.29 11.02
C SER A 185 8.18 -9.80 11.18
N ALA A 186 7.56 -10.40 12.21
CA ALA A 186 7.59 -11.85 12.43
C ALA A 186 6.95 -12.65 11.28
N ASN A 187 6.12 -12.00 10.45
CA ASN A 187 5.51 -12.57 9.26
C ASN A 187 6.10 -11.97 7.97
N GLY A 188 7.32 -11.43 8.00
CA GLY A 188 8.03 -10.96 6.81
C GLY A 188 7.55 -9.63 6.22
N GLY A 189 6.50 -9.02 6.79
CA GLY A 189 6.08 -7.69 6.39
C GLY A 189 7.14 -6.65 6.72
N ASN A 190 7.35 -5.72 5.80
CA ASN A 190 8.49 -4.80 5.79
C ASN A 190 8.07 -3.35 5.51
N PHE A 191 6.77 -3.04 5.48
CA PHE A 191 6.30 -1.71 5.11
C PHE A 191 5.07 -1.28 5.90
N ILE A 192 5.01 0.00 6.28
CA ILE A 192 3.80 0.63 6.80
C ILE A 192 3.59 2.03 6.23
N ARG A 193 2.33 2.46 6.19
CA ARG A 193 1.96 3.87 5.96
C ARG A 193 1.49 4.53 7.24
N LEU A 194 2.16 5.62 7.65
CA LEU A 194 1.97 6.32 8.92
C LEU A 194 1.42 7.73 8.70
N TRP A 195 0.42 8.17 9.48
CA TRP A 195 -0.12 9.52 9.38
C TRP A 195 0.37 10.44 10.50
N GLN A 196 0.71 11.68 10.12
CA GLN A 196 0.79 12.81 11.04
C GLN A 196 -0.59 13.42 11.34
N ALA A 197 -1.57 12.57 11.64
CA ALA A 197 -2.91 12.99 12.06
C ALA A 197 -2.87 13.62 13.45
N HIS A 198 -3.66 14.66 13.70
CA HIS A 198 -3.66 15.35 15.00
C HIS A 198 -4.14 14.47 16.16
N TRP A 199 -5.00 13.49 15.91
CA TRP A 199 -5.38 12.46 16.90
C TRP A 199 -4.34 11.34 17.08
N GLY A 200 -3.36 11.25 16.19
CA GLY A 200 -2.23 10.31 16.25
C GLY A 200 -0.91 11.03 16.54
N LEU A 201 0.07 10.83 15.65
CA LEU A 201 1.44 11.36 15.78
C LEU A 201 1.66 12.71 15.07
N GLY A 202 0.60 13.44 14.72
CA GLY A 202 0.71 14.78 14.16
C GLY A 202 1.47 15.75 15.07
N ILE A 203 2.26 16.65 14.49
CA ILE A 203 3.13 17.55 15.26
C ILE A 203 2.62 18.98 15.36
N GLU A 204 1.68 19.38 14.49
CA GLU A 204 1.11 20.73 14.43
C GLU A 204 -0.41 20.66 14.37
N TRP A 205 -1.09 21.40 15.25
CA TRP A 205 -2.55 21.53 15.29
C TRP A 205 -2.96 22.78 16.08
N LYS A 206 -4.25 22.92 16.37
CA LYS A 206 -4.80 24.02 17.17
C LYS A 206 -4.12 24.18 18.53
N ASN A 207 -3.70 25.39 18.85
CA ASN A 207 -3.16 25.73 20.16
C ASN A 207 -4.16 25.39 21.29
N GLY A 208 -3.69 24.68 22.31
CA GLY A 208 -4.47 24.29 23.49
C GLY A 208 -5.31 23.01 23.31
N TRP A 209 -5.38 22.44 22.11
CA TRP A 209 -6.00 21.14 21.90
C TRP A 209 -4.97 20.04 22.15
N ASN A 210 -5.25 19.06 23.01
CA ASN A 210 -4.40 17.89 23.28
C ASN A 210 -2.87 18.16 23.37
N GLY A 211 -2.48 19.25 24.03
CA GLY A 211 -1.07 19.63 24.22
C GLY A 211 -0.36 20.22 22.98
N PHE A 212 -1.08 20.54 21.90
CA PHE A 212 -0.54 21.26 20.75
C PHE A 212 -0.38 22.75 21.06
N ALA A 213 0.66 23.38 20.48
CA ALA A 213 1.03 24.77 20.75
C ALA A 213 0.72 25.74 19.59
N GLY A 214 0.07 25.27 18.51
CA GLY A 214 -0.28 26.08 17.35
C GLY A 214 0.72 26.02 16.20
N LEU A 215 0.54 26.92 15.23
CA LEU A 215 1.41 27.06 14.05
C LEU A 215 2.88 27.23 14.44
N ARG A 216 3.76 26.53 13.71
CA ARG A 216 5.22 26.54 13.87
C ARG A 216 5.67 26.24 15.31
N ARG A 217 4.89 25.49 16.09
CA ARG A 217 5.27 25.05 17.45
C ARG A 217 4.93 23.58 17.62
N TYR A 218 5.92 22.74 17.39
CA TYR A 218 5.71 21.30 17.21
C TYR A 218 5.59 20.55 18.54
N LYS A 219 4.69 19.56 18.60
CA LYS A 219 4.34 18.83 19.81
C LYS A 219 5.43 17.82 20.19
N GLU A 220 6.23 18.16 21.21
CA GLU A 220 7.39 17.37 21.67
C GLU A 220 7.08 15.89 21.94
N LEU A 221 5.96 15.59 22.61
CA LEU A 221 5.57 14.20 22.90
C LEU A 221 5.42 13.35 21.63
N ASN A 222 4.76 13.91 20.60
CA ASN A 222 4.53 13.20 19.35
C ASN A 222 5.83 13.05 18.54
N MET A 223 6.76 14.01 18.69
CA MET A 223 8.07 13.93 18.06
C MET A 223 8.99 12.92 18.76
N ALA A 224 8.92 12.80 20.09
CA ALA A 224 9.64 11.79 20.86
C ALA A 224 9.19 10.36 20.50
N TYR A 225 7.88 10.14 20.30
CA TYR A 225 7.40 8.85 19.82
C TYR A 225 7.85 8.54 18.38
N GLN A 226 7.89 9.53 17.49
CA GLN A 226 8.39 9.33 16.12
C GLN A 226 9.90 9.08 16.09
N ASP A 227 10.70 9.75 16.91
CA ASP A 227 12.14 9.45 17.07
C ASP A 227 12.34 7.96 17.41
N TRP A 228 11.59 7.45 18.41
CA TRP A 228 11.64 6.02 18.77
C TRP A 228 11.11 5.12 17.66
N LEU A 229 9.96 5.44 17.07
CA LEU A 229 9.30 4.61 16.08
C LEU A 229 10.17 4.40 14.84
N PHE A 230 10.86 5.45 14.38
CA PHE A 230 11.71 5.35 13.20
C PHE A 230 12.98 4.53 13.46
N ASP A 231 13.60 4.70 14.64
CA ASP A 231 14.72 3.85 15.07
C ASP A 231 14.26 2.39 15.23
N PHE A 232 13.09 2.14 15.83
CA PHE A 232 12.52 0.80 16.01
C PHE A 232 12.15 0.11 14.69
N CYS A 233 11.55 0.83 13.74
CA CYS A 233 11.31 0.32 12.40
C CYS A 233 12.62 -0.02 11.67
N ALA A 234 13.68 0.78 11.86
CA ALA A 234 14.99 0.48 11.29
C ALA A 234 15.60 -0.80 11.86
N GLU A 235 15.41 -1.08 13.15
CA GLU A 235 15.81 -2.35 13.80
C GLU A 235 15.06 -3.57 13.24
N LEU A 236 13.79 -3.39 12.86
CA LEU A 236 12.94 -4.44 12.32
C LEU A 236 12.99 -4.58 10.79
N ASP A 237 13.80 -3.76 10.10
CA ASP A 237 13.80 -3.64 8.63
C ASP A 237 12.40 -3.33 8.04
N ILE A 238 11.61 -2.52 8.77
CA ILE A 238 10.33 -1.98 8.31
C ILE A 238 10.53 -0.55 7.79
N PHE A 239 9.92 -0.27 6.64
CA PHE A 239 10.01 1.01 5.95
C PHE A 239 8.68 1.78 5.98
N ILE A 240 8.76 3.11 5.99
CA ILE A 240 7.63 3.99 6.29
C ILE A 240 7.37 4.94 5.13
N MET A 241 6.13 4.99 4.66
CA MET A 241 5.60 6.16 3.97
C MET A 241 4.94 7.07 5.01
N LEU A 242 5.48 8.28 5.19
CA LEU A 242 4.97 9.25 6.17
C LEU A 242 4.02 10.25 5.49
N CYS A 243 2.73 10.14 5.78
CA CYS A 243 1.71 11.09 5.36
C CYS A 243 1.73 12.33 6.25
N ILE A 244 2.09 13.48 5.67
CA ILE A 244 2.35 14.72 6.41
C ILE A 244 1.07 15.53 6.64
N GLN A 245 0.18 15.59 5.65
CA GLN A 245 -1.07 16.35 5.69
C GLN A 245 -2.25 15.45 5.36
N HIS A 246 -3.45 15.72 5.90
CA HIS A 246 -4.67 15.02 5.48
C HIS A 246 -5.80 16.00 5.12
N HIS A 247 -6.73 15.59 4.26
CA HIS A 247 -7.82 16.42 3.74
C HIS A 247 -8.70 17.07 4.78
N GLY A 248 -9.00 16.38 5.88
CA GLY A 248 -9.83 16.95 6.96
C GLY A 248 -9.30 18.29 7.47
N GLN A 249 -7.98 18.49 7.50
CA GLN A 249 -7.35 19.74 7.94
C GLN A 249 -7.59 20.92 6.99
N VAL A 250 -8.05 20.66 5.77
CA VAL A 250 -8.31 21.61 4.68
C VAL A 250 -9.71 21.35 4.05
N SER A 251 -10.63 20.75 4.81
CA SER A 251 -12.00 20.46 4.36
C SER A 251 -13.02 20.91 5.40
N SER A 252 -14.11 21.52 4.92
CA SER A 252 -15.29 21.86 5.70
C SER A 252 -16.47 20.92 5.45
N GLN A 253 -16.34 19.99 4.51
CA GLN A 253 -17.42 19.09 4.08
C GLN A 253 -17.13 17.61 4.40
N VAL A 254 -15.93 17.12 4.13
CA VAL A 254 -15.58 15.69 4.26
C VAL A 254 -14.58 15.51 5.37
N ASN A 255 -14.94 14.70 6.37
CA ASN A 255 -14.21 14.54 7.64
C ASN A 255 -13.73 15.89 8.20
N PRO A 256 -14.65 16.87 8.35
CA PRO A 256 -14.27 18.28 8.40
C PRO A 256 -13.52 18.63 9.69
N ASN A 257 -12.32 19.18 9.55
CA ASN A 257 -11.52 19.70 10.66
C ASN A 257 -11.04 21.15 10.42
N TRP A 258 -11.52 21.82 9.37
CA TRP A 258 -11.10 23.19 9.02
C TRP A 258 -11.28 24.22 10.14
N SER A 259 -12.33 24.11 10.96
CA SER A 259 -12.60 25.03 12.07
C SER A 259 -11.49 25.03 13.13
N ASP A 260 -10.76 23.92 13.24
CA ASP A 260 -9.65 23.75 14.18
C ASP A 260 -8.28 23.71 13.49
N SER A 261 -8.25 23.85 12.15
CA SER A 261 -7.00 23.91 11.41
C SER A 261 -6.16 25.10 11.88
N PRO A 262 -4.86 24.92 12.17
CA PRO A 262 -4.00 26.01 12.61
C PRO A 262 -3.79 27.06 11.50
N TYR A 263 -3.98 26.69 10.23
CA TYR A 263 -3.91 27.59 9.07
C TYR A 263 -5.11 28.54 8.97
N ASN A 264 -6.23 28.20 9.60
CA ASN A 264 -7.43 29.02 9.62
C ASN A 264 -7.18 30.32 10.42
N MET A 265 -7.61 31.45 9.87
CA MET A 265 -7.43 32.77 10.48
C MET A 265 -8.02 32.89 11.89
N ILE A 266 -9.09 32.14 12.21
CA ILE A 266 -9.68 32.12 13.56
C ILE A 266 -8.72 31.52 14.60
N ASN A 267 -7.81 30.65 14.18
CA ASN A 267 -6.83 29.96 15.04
C ASN A 267 -5.43 30.60 15.00
N GLY A 268 -5.28 31.75 14.34
CA GLY A 268 -4.01 32.48 14.24
C GLY A 268 -3.24 32.29 12.93
N GLY A 269 -3.77 31.51 11.98
CA GLY A 269 -3.23 31.44 10.63
C GLY A 269 -3.67 32.61 9.74
N THR A 270 -3.44 32.51 8.43
CA THR A 270 -3.75 33.56 7.45
C THR A 270 -4.90 33.20 6.52
N CYS A 271 -5.29 31.92 6.44
CA CYS A 271 -6.29 31.45 5.48
C CYS A 271 -7.71 31.82 5.93
N GLN A 272 -8.45 32.52 5.08
CA GLN A 272 -9.86 32.82 5.32
C GLN A 272 -10.76 31.64 4.92
N ASN A 273 -10.37 30.92 3.86
CA ASN A 273 -11.04 29.73 3.35
C ASN A 273 -10.04 28.59 3.17
N THR A 274 -10.55 27.37 3.01
CA THR A 274 -9.75 26.15 2.84
C THR A 274 -8.78 26.23 1.65
N TRP A 275 -9.23 26.72 0.49
CA TRP A 275 -8.37 26.84 -0.69
C TRP A 275 -7.24 27.87 -0.57
N ASP A 276 -7.30 28.79 0.41
CA ASP A 276 -6.21 29.74 0.66
C ASP A 276 -4.95 29.03 1.16
N PHE A 277 -5.08 27.82 1.74
CA PHE A 277 -3.95 26.97 2.13
C PHE A 277 -2.99 26.71 0.96
N PHE A 278 -3.52 26.58 -0.26
CA PHE A 278 -2.74 26.26 -1.44
C PHE A 278 -2.09 27.50 -2.09
N THR A 279 -2.61 28.71 -1.84
CA THR A 279 -2.19 29.92 -2.57
C THR A 279 -1.60 31.02 -1.70
N ASP A 280 -2.00 31.12 -0.43
CA ASP A 280 -1.49 32.15 0.47
C ASP A 280 0.01 31.95 0.72
N GLU A 281 0.81 33.00 0.51
CA GLU A 281 2.27 32.92 0.62
C GLU A 281 2.73 32.60 2.03
N THR A 282 2.00 33.09 3.04
CA THR A 282 2.32 32.85 4.45
C THR A 282 1.97 31.42 4.84
N ALA A 283 0.80 30.90 4.42
CA ALA A 283 0.42 29.51 4.61
C ALA A 283 1.45 28.55 3.97
N ARG A 284 1.86 28.80 2.73
CA ARG A 284 2.90 28.00 2.07
C ARG A 284 4.25 28.08 2.78
N ALA A 285 4.62 29.25 3.32
CA ALA A 285 5.81 29.41 4.14
C ALA A 285 5.72 28.65 5.48
N HIS A 286 4.53 28.55 6.08
CA HIS A 286 4.32 27.70 7.27
C HIS A 286 4.48 26.22 6.91
N THR A 287 3.92 25.77 5.79
CA THR A 287 4.10 24.40 5.29
C THR A 287 5.58 24.08 5.07
N ARG A 288 6.33 24.93 4.36
CA ARG A 288 7.78 24.75 4.14
C ARG A 288 8.55 24.67 5.46
N ASN A 289 8.23 25.51 6.44
CA ASN A 289 8.86 25.45 7.77
C ASN A 289 8.63 24.07 8.42
N ARG A 290 7.42 23.52 8.32
CA ARG A 290 7.09 22.18 8.85
C ARG A 290 7.82 21.06 8.10
N LEU A 291 7.82 21.09 6.76
CA LEU A 291 8.55 20.11 5.94
C LEU A 291 10.05 20.11 6.27
N ARG A 292 10.65 21.30 6.41
CA ARG A 292 12.05 21.42 6.78
C ARG A 292 12.35 20.94 8.19
N TYR A 293 11.44 21.15 9.14
CA TYR A 293 11.59 20.56 10.48
C TYR A 293 11.56 19.02 10.43
N ILE A 294 10.60 18.45 9.68
CA ILE A 294 10.47 16.99 9.47
C ILE A 294 11.77 16.41 8.89
N VAL A 295 12.28 16.99 7.80
CA VAL A 295 13.52 16.53 7.15
C VAL A 295 14.73 16.71 8.07
N ALA A 296 14.85 17.84 8.76
CA ALA A 296 15.96 18.08 9.68
C ALA A 296 16.01 17.10 10.86
N ARG A 297 14.85 16.74 11.41
CA ARG A 297 14.76 15.84 12.57
C ARG A 297 14.87 14.37 12.17
N TRP A 298 14.29 13.98 11.04
CA TRP A 298 14.08 12.57 10.68
C TRP A 298 14.62 12.15 9.32
N GLY A 299 15.09 13.06 8.46
CA GLY A 299 15.65 12.70 7.17
C GLY A 299 16.81 11.72 7.26
N TYR A 300 17.57 11.67 8.36
CA TYR A 300 18.63 10.66 8.53
C TYR A 300 18.10 9.22 8.62
N ALA A 301 16.82 9.02 8.95
CA ALA A 301 16.29 7.72 9.31
C ALA A 301 16.11 6.83 8.08
N ARG A 302 16.95 5.80 7.97
CA ARG A 302 16.90 4.80 6.88
C ARG A 302 15.59 4.02 6.79
N SER A 303 14.77 4.04 7.84
CA SER A 303 13.43 3.42 7.82
C SER A 303 12.39 4.27 7.10
N ILE A 304 12.67 5.52 6.76
CA ILE A 304 11.74 6.31 5.95
C ILE A 304 11.97 5.97 4.48
N MET A 305 10.90 5.55 3.79
CA MET A 305 10.91 5.29 2.36
C MET A 305 10.47 6.53 1.58
N ALA A 306 9.37 7.15 2.02
CA ALA A 306 8.72 8.20 1.26
C ALA A 306 8.06 9.28 2.13
N TRP A 307 8.09 10.50 1.64
CA TRP A 307 7.27 11.62 2.10
C TRP A 307 5.98 11.67 1.28
N GLU A 308 4.84 11.45 1.92
CA GLU A 308 3.55 11.70 1.30
C GLU A 308 3.03 13.07 1.71
N LEU A 309 2.90 13.97 0.73
CA LEU A 309 2.51 15.36 0.96
C LEU A 309 1.10 15.47 1.54
N PHE A 310 0.17 14.63 1.08
CA PHE A 310 -1.24 14.77 1.37
C PHE A 310 -1.97 13.43 1.29
N ASN A 311 -2.85 13.15 2.26
CA ASN A 311 -3.86 12.11 2.13
C ASN A 311 -5.12 12.64 1.45
N GLU A 312 -5.50 12.03 0.33
CA GLU A 312 -6.78 12.23 -0.39
C GLU A 312 -7.15 13.70 -0.61
N VAL A 313 -6.24 14.48 -1.22
CA VAL A 313 -6.44 15.92 -1.41
C VAL A 313 -7.71 16.28 -2.22
N GLY A 314 -8.21 15.33 -3.01
CA GLY A 314 -9.50 15.39 -3.71
C GLY A 314 -10.71 15.74 -2.82
N TRP A 315 -10.64 15.48 -1.52
CA TRP A 315 -11.72 15.78 -0.56
C TRP A 315 -11.66 17.19 0.06
N THR A 316 -10.76 18.04 -0.42
CA THR A 316 -10.73 19.46 -0.03
C THR A 316 -11.86 20.25 -0.72
N ASP A 317 -12.29 21.35 -0.09
CA ASP A 317 -13.46 22.08 -0.60
C ASP A 317 -13.20 22.67 -1.98
N ASN A 318 -14.22 22.61 -2.86
CA ASN A 318 -14.16 23.17 -4.22
C ASN A 318 -12.94 22.68 -5.00
N TYR A 319 -12.60 21.40 -4.85
CA TYR A 319 -11.44 20.78 -5.48
C TYR A 319 -11.40 21.04 -7.00
N GLN A 320 -12.50 20.77 -7.73
CA GLN A 320 -12.53 20.94 -9.18
C GLN A 320 -12.25 22.39 -9.61
N GLN A 321 -12.66 23.39 -8.82
CA GLN A 321 -12.39 24.80 -9.12
C GLN A 321 -10.95 25.22 -8.77
N ASN A 322 -10.28 24.49 -7.88
CA ASN A 322 -8.94 24.80 -7.39
C ASN A 322 -7.86 23.80 -7.84
N GLN A 323 -8.22 22.81 -8.66
CA GLN A 323 -7.35 21.74 -9.13
C GLN A 323 -5.96 22.23 -9.56
N GLY A 324 -5.89 23.24 -10.44
CA GLY A 324 -4.60 23.80 -10.88
C GLY A 324 -3.76 24.41 -9.75
N ARG A 325 -4.39 25.06 -8.75
CA ARG A 325 -3.68 25.63 -7.59
C ARG A 325 -3.17 24.55 -6.65
N ILE A 326 -3.93 23.46 -6.52
CA ILE A 326 -3.53 22.29 -5.75
C ILE A 326 -2.33 21.61 -6.42
N ALA A 327 -2.36 21.47 -7.76
CA ALA A 327 -1.23 20.95 -8.50
C ALA A 327 0.03 21.83 -8.38
N ASP A 328 -0.10 23.15 -8.49
CA ASP A 328 1.00 24.10 -8.29
C ASP A 328 1.59 23.99 -6.87
N TRP A 329 0.75 23.86 -5.85
CA TRP A 329 1.20 23.66 -4.47
C TRP A 329 1.97 22.35 -4.31
N HIS A 330 1.50 21.25 -4.89
CA HIS A 330 2.22 19.97 -4.86
C HIS A 330 3.57 20.08 -5.55
N ALA A 331 3.64 20.78 -6.70
CA ALA A 331 4.90 21.01 -7.40
C ALA A 331 5.89 21.82 -6.57
N GLU A 332 5.43 22.88 -5.90
CA GLU A 332 6.27 23.68 -5.03
C GLU A 332 6.77 22.87 -3.81
N MET A 333 5.90 22.11 -3.15
CA MET A 333 6.28 21.37 -1.95
C MET A 333 7.15 20.14 -2.26
N ALA A 334 6.89 19.44 -3.36
CA ALA A 334 7.73 18.32 -3.82
C ALA A 334 9.13 18.80 -4.19
N ALA A 335 9.24 19.85 -5.02
CA ALA A 335 10.52 20.46 -5.36
C ALA A 335 11.28 20.97 -4.12
N TYR A 336 10.55 21.53 -3.15
CA TYR A 336 11.14 21.97 -1.89
C TYR A 336 11.71 20.80 -1.08
N LEU A 337 10.97 19.70 -0.93
CA LEU A 337 11.47 18.48 -0.28
C LEU A 337 12.74 17.96 -0.97
N LYS A 338 12.73 17.86 -2.31
CA LYS A 338 13.90 17.47 -3.10
C LYS A 338 15.10 18.40 -2.88
N SER A 339 14.87 19.68 -2.63
CA SER A 339 15.96 20.66 -2.41
C SER A 339 16.61 20.58 -1.03
N ILE A 340 15.87 20.14 -0.01
CA ILE A 340 16.33 20.17 1.39
C ILE A 340 16.68 18.79 1.96
N ASP A 341 16.22 17.72 1.33
CA ASP A 341 16.48 16.35 1.78
C ASP A 341 17.78 15.82 1.16
N PRO A 342 18.91 15.79 1.91
CA PRO A 342 20.20 15.39 1.37
C PRO A 342 20.21 13.91 0.96
N TYR A 343 19.24 13.12 1.43
CA TYR A 343 19.11 11.72 1.11
C TYR A 343 18.14 11.48 -0.02
N GLN A 344 17.44 12.49 -0.56
CA GLN A 344 16.53 12.34 -1.70
C GLN A 344 15.49 11.21 -1.50
N HIS A 345 14.78 11.19 -0.37
CA HIS A 345 13.68 10.23 -0.19
C HIS A 345 12.65 10.37 -1.31
N LEU A 346 11.88 9.29 -1.50
CA LEU A 346 10.78 9.30 -2.46
C LEU A 346 9.69 10.30 -2.00
N VAL A 347 9.00 10.93 -2.94
CA VAL A 347 7.91 11.87 -2.67
C VAL A 347 6.66 11.39 -3.40
N THR A 348 5.53 11.43 -2.71
CA THR A 348 4.22 11.09 -3.26
C THR A 348 3.10 11.94 -2.64
N THR A 349 1.85 11.68 -3.03
CA THR A 349 0.61 12.25 -2.49
C THR A 349 -0.53 11.27 -2.81
N SER A 350 -1.75 11.44 -2.32
CA SER A 350 -2.89 10.57 -2.69
C SER A 350 -4.17 11.33 -3.03
N PHE A 351 -5.05 10.64 -3.77
CA PHE A 351 -6.39 11.05 -4.13
C PHE A 351 -7.37 9.91 -3.79
N ALA A 352 -8.59 10.26 -3.40
CA ALA A 352 -9.64 9.28 -3.12
C ALA A 352 -10.29 8.69 -4.38
N ASP A 353 -10.07 9.34 -5.53
CA ASP A 353 -10.60 8.97 -6.83
C ASP A 353 -9.43 8.88 -7.80
N GLU A 354 -9.25 7.71 -8.40
CA GLU A 354 -8.11 7.40 -9.25
C GLU A 354 -8.05 8.25 -10.53
N ALA A 355 -9.16 8.85 -10.96
CA ALA A 355 -9.18 9.70 -12.14
C ALA A 355 -8.69 11.13 -11.88
N GLN A 356 -8.36 11.46 -10.63
CA GLN A 356 -8.03 12.83 -10.24
C GLN A 356 -6.57 13.20 -10.46
N ASP A 357 -6.37 14.42 -10.96
CA ASP A 357 -5.11 15.15 -11.03
C ASP A 357 -3.91 14.46 -11.74
N PRO A 358 -4.07 14.06 -13.01
CA PRO A 358 -2.96 13.50 -13.81
C PRO A 358 -1.76 14.45 -13.92
N MET A 359 -1.95 15.77 -13.76
CA MET A 359 -0.85 16.75 -13.74
C MET A 359 0.06 16.61 -12.50
N VAL A 360 -0.50 16.24 -11.35
CA VAL A 360 0.31 16.00 -10.13
C VAL A 360 1.13 14.74 -10.32
N TRP A 361 0.52 13.68 -10.85
CA TRP A 361 1.23 12.44 -11.17
C TRP A 361 2.30 12.59 -12.25
N ALA A 362 2.09 13.47 -13.23
CA ALA A 362 3.08 13.75 -14.27
C ALA A 362 4.30 14.55 -13.75
N ASN A 363 4.25 15.16 -12.57
CA ASN A 363 5.33 15.97 -12.03
C ASN A 363 6.59 15.11 -11.75
N PRO A 364 7.78 15.42 -12.29
CA PRO A 364 9.00 14.64 -12.05
C PRO A 364 9.45 14.56 -10.59
N ASP A 365 9.07 15.53 -9.74
CA ASP A 365 9.41 15.51 -8.32
C ASP A 365 8.46 14.63 -7.47
N ILE A 366 7.43 14.05 -8.09
CA ILE A 366 6.59 12.98 -7.52
C ILE A 366 7.11 11.64 -8.04
N ASP A 367 7.73 10.83 -7.18
CA ASP A 367 8.48 9.63 -7.60
C ASP A 367 7.63 8.40 -7.87
N LEU A 368 6.48 8.30 -7.20
CA LEU A 368 5.56 7.16 -7.31
C LEU A 368 4.11 7.64 -7.24
N THR A 369 3.24 6.93 -7.95
CA THR A 369 1.79 7.16 -7.95
C THR A 369 1.10 6.22 -6.96
N GLN A 370 -0.12 6.57 -6.55
CA GLN A 370 -0.91 5.67 -5.71
C GLN A 370 -2.42 5.75 -5.95
N THR A 371 -3.09 4.62 -5.75
CA THR A 371 -4.55 4.47 -5.87
C THR A 371 -5.18 4.07 -4.53
N HIS A 372 -6.38 4.58 -4.26
CA HIS A 372 -7.17 4.26 -3.06
C HIS A 372 -8.50 3.62 -3.49
N TYR A 373 -8.83 2.44 -2.96
CA TYR A 373 -10.04 1.71 -3.37
C TYR A 373 -10.84 1.17 -2.19
N TYR A 374 -12.08 1.64 -2.06
CA TYR A 374 -13.03 1.18 -1.05
C TYR A 374 -14.28 0.58 -1.68
N LEU A 375 -14.14 -0.63 -2.24
CA LEU A 375 -15.18 -1.30 -3.00
C LEU A 375 -15.72 -2.53 -2.25
N ASN A 376 -17.04 -2.67 -2.20
CA ASN A 376 -17.69 -3.86 -1.64
C ASN A 376 -18.04 -4.85 -2.77
N THR A 377 -17.06 -5.65 -3.18
CA THR A 377 -17.17 -6.59 -4.30
C THR A 377 -16.37 -7.86 -4.03
N THR A 378 -16.83 -8.99 -4.57
CA THR A 378 -16.13 -10.29 -4.48
C THR A 378 -14.83 -10.34 -5.29
N ASN A 379 -14.63 -9.39 -6.20
CA ASN A 379 -13.48 -9.33 -7.11
C ASN A 379 -12.66 -8.06 -6.95
N LEU A 380 -12.46 -7.60 -5.71
CA LEU A 380 -11.70 -6.40 -5.38
C LEU A 380 -10.34 -6.38 -6.08
N GLN A 381 -9.66 -7.52 -6.09
CA GLN A 381 -8.36 -7.72 -6.72
C GLN A 381 -8.30 -7.26 -8.19
N LYS A 382 -9.37 -7.44 -8.97
CA LYS A 382 -9.43 -6.98 -10.36
C LYS A 382 -9.43 -5.47 -10.47
N ALA A 383 -10.19 -4.79 -9.61
CA ALA A 383 -10.25 -3.34 -9.59
C ALA A 383 -8.87 -2.74 -9.22
N LEU A 384 -8.19 -3.34 -8.23
CA LEU A 384 -6.85 -2.89 -7.83
C LEU A 384 -5.84 -3.05 -8.97
N VAL A 385 -5.84 -4.21 -9.64
CA VAL A 385 -4.94 -4.47 -10.78
C VAL A 385 -5.24 -3.52 -11.94
N ASN A 386 -6.50 -3.27 -12.25
CA ASN A 386 -6.86 -2.30 -13.29
C ASN A 386 -6.29 -0.92 -12.97
N GLY A 387 -6.47 -0.41 -11.75
CA GLY A 387 -5.89 0.87 -11.32
C GLY A 387 -4.37 0.92 -11.45
N ILE A 388 -3.68 -0.16 -11.03
CA ILE A 388 -2.22 -0.31 -11.19
C ILE A 388 -1.83 -0.23 -12.66
N THR A 389 -2.42 -1.07 -13.52
CA THR A 389 -2.05 -1.13 -14.93
C THR A 389 -2.33 0.19 -15.66
N SER A 390 -3.43 0.87 -15.34
CA SER A 390 -3.75 2.19 -15.87
C SER A 390 -2.71 3.23 -15.46
N TYR A 391 -2.31 3.27 -14.18
CA TYR A 391 -1.31 4.24 -13.71
C TYR A 391 0.08 3.97 -14.25
N LEU A 392 0.47 2.70 -14.38
CA LEU A 392 1.73 2.33 -15.04
C LEU A 392 1.74 2.80 -16.50
N TYR A 393 0.64 2.58 -17.23
CA TYR A 393 0.51 2.97 -18.63
C TYR A 393 0.49 4.49 -18.82
N GLU A 394 -0.26 5.21 -17.97
CA GLU A 394 -0.44 6.65 -18.11
C GLU A 394 0.79 7.46 -17.67
N PHE A 395 1.42 7.07 -16.57
CA PHE A 395 2.48 7.88 -15.94
C PHE A 395 3.89 7.31 -16.08
N GLY A 396 4.03 6.01 -16.35
CA GLY A 396 5.34 5.35 -16.47
C GLY A 396 6.18 5.44 -15.18
N LYS A 397 5.52 5.39 -14.02
CA LYS A 397 6.14 5.48 -12.69
C LYS A 397 5.76 4.26 -11.83
N PRO A 398 6.60 3.86 -10.85
CA PRO A 398 6.19 2.93 -9.80
C PRO A 398 4.84 3.34 -9.22
N THR A 399 3.95 2.36 -9.04
CA THR A 399 2.61 2.60 -8.50
C THR A 399 2.29 1.66 -7.34
N LEU A 400 1.59 2.18 -6.33
CA LEU A 400 1.17 1.44 -5.15
C LEU A 400 -0.34 1.59 -4.94
N THR A 401 -1.04 0.51 -4.59
CA THR A 401 -2.37 0.66 -3.97
C THR A 401 -2.16 1.08 -2.51
N GLY A 402 -2.16 2.39 -2.27
CA GLY A 402 -1.82 3.02 -0.98
C GLY A 402 -2.89 2.82 0.10
N GLU A 403 -4.14 2.61 -0.31
CA GLU A 403 -5.24 2.22 0.57
C GLU A 403 -6.20 1.28 -0.15
N PHE A 404 -6.65 0.23 0.55
CA PHE A 404 -7.84 -0.48 0.14
C PHE A 404 -8.64 -1.04 1.31
N GLY A 405 -9.92 -1.31 1.06
CA GLY A 405 -10.78 -2.07 1.96
C GLY A 405 -12.09 -2.49 1.32
N LEU A 406 -12.79 -3.44 1.94
CA LEU A 406 -14.17 -3.77 1.58
C LEU A 406 -15.09 -2.63 2.01
N GLY A 407 -15.22 -1.61 1.16
CA GLY A 407 -15.90 -0.36 1.49
C GLY A 407 -15.22 0.46 2.59
N GLY A 408 -15.71 1.68 2.83
CA GLY A 408 -15.14 2.63 3.79
C GLY A 408 -15.45 2.34 5.26
N ASN A 409 -15.77 1.10 5.64
CA ASN A 409 -16.07 0.72 7.03
C ASN A 409 -15.51 -0.67 7.38
N SER A 410 -14.78 -0.75 8.49
CA SER A 410 -14.20 -2.00 9.01
C SER A 410 -15.22 -3.10 9.29
N SER A 411 -16.50 -2.78 9.49
CA SER A 411 -17.58 -3.76 9.73
C SER A 411 -17.72 -4.74 8.56
N LEU A 412 -17.50 -4.28 7.32
CA LEU A 412 -17.50 -5.13 6.14
C LEU A 412 -16.24 -6.00 6.06
N ALA A 413 -15.06 -5.43 6.33
CA ALA A 413 -13.85 -6.25 6.44
C ALA A 413 -14.02 -7.36 7.49
N ASN A 414 -14.67 -7.05 8.62
CA ASN A 414 -14.96 -8.00 9.69
C ASN A 414 -15.93 -9.13 9.32
N THR A 415 -16.65 -9.06 8.19
CA THR A 415 -17.46 -10.20 7.69
C THR A 415 -16.61 -11.26 7.00
N ASP A 416 -15.35 -10.95 6.69
CA ASP A 416 -14.33 -11.89 6.21
C ASP A 416 -13.38 -12.22 7.37
N PRO A 417 -13.72 -13.14 8.29
CA PRO A 417 -12.92 -13.35 9.51
C PRO A 417 -11.48 -13.81 9.28
N ASP A 418 -11.20 -14.22 8.06
CA ASP A 418 -10.15 -15.12 7.64
C ASP A 418 -9.19 -14.46 6.64
N GLY A 419 -9.41 -13.17 6.32
CA GLY A 419 -8.47 -12.42 5.50
C GLY A 419 -8.46 -12.78 4.02
N ILE A 420 -9.50 -13.43 3.48
CA ILE A 420 -9.51 -13.86 2.07
C ILE A 420 -9.35 -12.65 1.13
N HIS A 421 -10.04 -11.54 1.39
CA HIS A 421 -9.94 -10.36 0.53
C HIS A 421 -8.56 -9.67 0.61
N ILE A 422 -7.92 -9.65 1.78
CA ILE A 422 -6.58 -9.05 1.91
C ILE A 422 -5.54 -9.94 1.25
N HIS A 423 -5.67 -11.26 1.37
CA HIS A 423 -4.82 -12.23 0.68
C HIS A 423 -4.90 -12.02 -0.82
N ASN A 424 -6.10 -12.11 -1.39
CA ASN A 424 -6.31 -11.95 -2.83
C ASN A 424 -5.84 -10.57 -3.34
N ALA A 425 -6.06 -9.51 -2.56
CA ALA A 425 -5.59 -8.17 -2.91
C ALA A 425 -4.06 -8.09 -2.95
N MET A 426 -3.34 -8.57 -1.94
CA MET A 426 -1.88 -8.50 -1.87
C MET A 426 -1.21 -9.20 -3.06
N TRP A 427 -1.60 -10.45 -3.32
CA TRP A 427 -1.05 -11.23 -4.44
C TRP A 427 -1.36 -10.58 -5.79
N ALA A 428 -2.61 -10.16 -6.00
CA ALA A 428 -3.00 -9.55 -7.25
C ALA A 428 -2.30 -8.22 -7.51
N THR A 429 -2.17 -7.34 -6.52
CA THR A 429 -1.51 -6.04 -6.71
C THR A 429 -0.03 -6.19 -7.08
N LEU A 430 0.69 -7.12 -6.44
CA LEU A 430 2.10 -7.33 -6.76
C LEU A 430 2.26 -7.92 -8.16
N PHE A 431 1.54 -9.01 -8.46
CA PHE A 431 1.63 -9.69 -9.76
C PHE A 431 0.84 -8.99 -10.89
N GLY A 432 0.06 -7.96 -10.56
CA GLY A 432 -0.55 -7.02 -11.51
C GLY A 432 0.39 -5.88 -11.91
N GLY A 433 1.57 -5.78 -11.29
CA GLY A 433 2.64 -4.84 -11.67
C GLY A 433 2.87 -3.71 -10.67
N GLY A 434 2.16 -3.69 -9.55
CA GLY A 434 2.40 -2.74 -8.47
C GLY A 434 3.81 -2.90 -7.92
N LEU A 435 4.36 -1.82 -7.37
CA LEU A 435 5.71 -1.83 -6.79
C LEU A 435 5.83 -2.74 -5.55
N GLY A 436 4.68 -3.11 -4.96
CA GLY A 436 4.53 -3.90 -3.75
C GLY A 436 3.11 -4.45 -3.61
N THR A 437 2.75 -4.94 -2.44
CA THR A 437 1.37 -5.35 -2.12
C THR A 437 0.45 -4.14 -2.00
N GLY A 438 -0.87 -4.36 -2.08
CA GLY A 438 -1.84 -3.36 -1.67
C GLY A 438 -1.79 -3.18 -0.16
N MET A 439 -2.03 -1.95 0.30
CA MET A 439 -2.00 -1.59 1.71
C MET A 439 -3.41 -1.57 2.28
N SER A 440 -3.80 -2.58 3.05
CA SER A 440 -5.12 -2.59 3.70
C SER A 440 -5.24 -1.41 4.67
N TRP A 441 -6.41 -0.76 4.71
CA TRP A 441 -6.67 0.35 5.62
C TRP A 441 -6.98 -0.10 7.07
N TRP A 442 -7.38 -1.35 7.28
CA TRP A 442 -7.99 -1.78 8.55
C TRP A 442 -7.00 -2.54 9.47
N TRP A 443 -5.87 -1.95 9.84
CA TRP A 443 -4.88 -2.63 10.68
C TRP A 443 -5.38 -2.86 12.12
N ASP A 444 -5.90 -1.81 12.75
CA ASP A 444 -6.23 -1.77 14.17
C ASP A 444 -7.59 -2.38 14.51
N ASN A 445 -8.48 -2.45 13.52
CA ASN A 445 -9.87 -2.87 13.69
C ASN A 445 -10.22 -4.15 12.93
N TYR A 446 -9.26 -4.72 12.20
CA TYR A 446 -9.45 -5.97 11.46
C TYR A 446 -8.20 -6.85 11.48
N ILE A 447 -7.06 -6.45 10.90
CA ILE A 447 -5.87 -7.33 10.79
C ILE A 447 -5.32 -7.71 12.16
N HIS A 448 -5.05 -6.73 13.01
CA HIS A 448 -4.51 -6.97 14.34
C HIS A 448 -5.50 -7.72 15.27
N PRO A 449 -6.77 -7.28 15.43
CA PRO A 449 -7.70 -7.99 16.31
C PRO A 449 -8.05 -9.41 15.86
N ARG A 450 -7.90 -9.73 14.56
CA ARG A 450 -8.17 -11.07 14.00
C ARG A 450 -6.91 -11.92 13.84
N ASP A 451 -5.73 -11.39 14.16
CA ASP A 451 -4.44 -12.08 14.02
C ASP A 451 -4.18 -12.54 12.57
N LEU A 452 -4.40 -11.64 11.60
CA LEU A 452 -4.28 -11.94 10.16
C LEU A 452 -2.86 -11.75 9.60
N TYR A 453 -1.86 -11.55 10.45
CA TYR A 453 -0.49 -11.32 10.00
C TYR A 453 0.12 -12.50 9.25
N TYR A 454 -0.41 -13.72 9.42
CA TYR A 454 0.09 -14.92 8.74
C TYR A 454 0.02 -14.83 7.20
N HIS A 455 -0.82 -13.95 6.63
CA HIS A 455 -0.86 -13.77 5.18
C HIS A 455 0.38 -13.07 4.59
N PHE A 456 1.14 -12.31 5.39
CA PHE A 456 2.34 -11.61 4.90
C PHE A 456 3.52 -12.56 4.66
N ALA A 457 3.63 -13.64 5.43
CA ALA A 457 4.76 -14.56 5.39
C ALA A 457 4.91 -15.28 4.03
N PRO A 458 3.88 -15.95 3.50
CA PRO A 458 4.00 -16.62 2.21
C PRO A 458 4.21 -15.63 1.06
N MET A 459 3.59 -14.45 1.12
CA MET A 459 3.77 -13.39 0.14
C MET A 459 5.23 -12.91 0.10
N SER A 460 5.81 -12.63 1.26
CA SER A 460 7.21 -12.20 1.38
C SER A 460 8.19 -13.27 0.90
N ASN A 461 7.93 -14.54 1.24
CA ASN A 461 8.76 -15.67 0.79
C ASN A 461 8.80 -15.76 -0.74
N VAL A 462 7.64 -15.69 -1.41
CA VAL A 462 7.60 -15.75 -2.87
C VAL A 462 8.18 -14.49 -3.51
N ALA A 463 7.84 -13.30 -2.99
CA ALA A 463 8.37 -12.05 -3.52
C ALA A 463 9.92 -12.03 -3.55
N ASN A 464 10.56 -12.57 -2.52
CA ASN A 464 12.02 -12.66 -2.44
C ASN A 464 12.66 -13.62 -3.46
N THR A 465 11.89 -14.54 -4.05
CA THR A 465 12.39 -15.44 -5.10
C THR A 465 12.30 -14.85 -6.50
N VAL A 466 11.44 -13.84 -6.69
CA VAL A 466 11.16 -13.27 -8.00
C VAL A 466 12.11 -12.09 -8.26
N PRO A 467 12.84 -12.07 -9.39
CA PRO A 467 13.78 -11.00 -9.72
C PRO A 467 13.07 -9.80 -10.37
N PHE A 468 12.12 -9.18 -9.65
CA PHE A 468 11.27 -8.10 -10.18
C PHE A 468 12.07 -6.95 -10.80
N LEU A 469 13.03 -6.43 -10.04
CA LEU A 469 13.89 -5.31 -10.43
C LEU A 469 14.89 -5.70 -11.53
N GLU A 470 15.63 -6.80 -11.32
CA GLU A 470 16.72 -7.22 -12.21
C GLU A 470 16.20 -7.52 -13.64
N GLN A 471 15.00 -8.11 -13.73
CA GLN A 471 14.38 -8.47 -14.99
C GLN A 471 13.44 -7.40 -15.56
N ASP A 472 13.27 -6.26 -14.86
CA ASP A 472 12.31 -5.20 -15.19
C ASP A 472 10.94 -5.79 -15.54
N LEU A 473 10.37 -6.56 -14.60
CA LEU A 473 9.13 -7.28 -14.83
C LEU A 473 7.95 -6.31 -15.04
N ARG A 474 7.18 -6.51 -16.10
CA ARG A 474 6.05 -5.65 -16.47
C ARG A 474 4.77 -6.44 -16.71
N PRO A 475 3.58 -5.86 -16.51
CA PRO A 475 2.32 -6.52 -16.80
C PRO A 475 2.31 -7.15 -18.19
N ALA A 476 1.86 -8.40 -18.26
CA ALA A 476 1.76 -9.18 -19.49
C ALA A 476 0.35 -9.76 -19.63
N THR A 477 -0.10 -9.88 -20.87
CA THR A 477 -1.38 -10.53 -21.17
C THR A 477 -1.29 -12.01 -20.83
N ALA A 478 -2.14 -12.44 -19.89
CA ALA A 478 -2.26 -13.83 -19.48
C ALA A 478 -3.73 -14.24 -19.27
N PHE A 479 -4.05 -15.48 -19.58
CA PHE A 479 -5.38 -16.06 -19.40
C PHE A 479 -5.29 -17.58 -19.23
N VAL A 480 -6.31 -18.19 -18.61
CA VAL A 480 -6.37 -19.64 -18.40
C VAL A 480 -7.49 -20.26 -19.20
N THR A 481 -7.15 -21.22 -20.06
CA THR A 481 -8.08 -22.00 -20.88
C THR A 481 -8.36 -23.37 -20.26
N GLY A 482 -9.40 -24.08 -20.72
CA GLY A 482 -9.70 -25.45 -20.28
C GLY A 482 -10.53 -25.58 -18.98
N VAL A 483 -10.82 -24.45 -18.33
CA VAL A 483 -11.62 -24.37 -17.09
C VAL A 483 -12.69 -23.28 -17.22
N SER A 484 -13.70 -23.54 -18.06
CA SER A 484 -14.78 -22.60 -18.37
C SER A 484 -15.49 -22.08 -17.12
N GLY A 485 -15.74 -20.78 -17.07
CA GLY A 485 -16.49 -20.10 -16.01
C GLY A 485 -17.13 -18.80 -16.50
N ASP A 486 -17.75 -18.08 -15.57
CA ASP A 486 -18.42 -16.80 -15.89
C ASP A 486 -17.42 -15.64 -15.88
N LEU A 487 -17.49 -14.78 -16.89
CA LEU A 487 -16.78 -13.51 -16.91
C LEU A 487 -17.56 -12.49 -16.06
N LEU A 488 -16.86 -11.83 -15.13
CA LEU A 488 -17.40 -10.71 -14.36
C LEU A 488 -16.59 -9.44 -14.62
N LEU A 489 -17.25 -8.39 -15.10
CA LEU A 489 -16.68 -7.05 -15.22
C LEU A 489 -17.22 -6.18 -14.07
N THR A 490 -16.31 -5.54 -13.33
CA THR A 490 -16.63 -4.69 -12.17
C THR A 490 -16.40 -3.23 -12.54
N PRO A 491 -17.43 -2.37 -12.47
CA PRO A 491 -17.25 -0.94 -12.68
C PRO A 491 -16.42 -0.28 -11.57
N THR A 492 -15.59 0.68 -11.95
CA THR A 492 -14.69 1.41 -11.02
C THR A 492 -14.85 2.92 -11.12
N LEU A 493 -15.23 3.47 -12.29
CA LEU A 493 -15.30 4.91 -12.45
C LEU A 493 -16.39 5.53 -11.59
N GLY A 494 -16.01 6.52 -10.78
CA GLY A 494 -16.88 7.25 -9.89
C GLY A 494 -17.87 8.20 -10.57
N TRP A 495 -18.35 9.17 -9.80
CA TRP A 495 -19.31 10.17 -10.29
C TRP A 495 -18.73 10.96 -11.47
N SER A 496 -19.55 11.27 -12.47
CA SER A 496 -19.19 11.89 -13.75
C SER A 496 -18.20 11.14 -14.65
N GLY A 497 -17.73 9.94 -14.27
CA GLY A 497 -16.87 9.11 -15.12
C GLY A 497 -17.55 8.73 -16.43
N ILE A 498 -16.80 8.81 -17.54
CA ILE A 498 -17.24 8.41 -18.87
C ILE A 498 -16.55 7.08 -19.20
N GLY A 499 -17.32 6.00 -19.21
CA GLY A 499 -16.80 4.67 -19.50
C GLY A 499 -16.46 4.47 -20.98
N THR A 500 -15.82 3.34 -21.28
CA THR A 500 -15.54 2.90 -22.64
C THR A 500 -16.85 2.54 -23.35
N ASP A 501 -17.12 3.20 -24.49
CA ASP A 501 -18.39 3.04 -25.22
C ASP A 501 -18.64 1.60 -25.69
N THR A 502 -17.60 0.91 -26.17
CA THR A 502 -17.70 -0.45 -26.72
C THR A 502 -16.55 -1.31 -26.25
N ILE A 503 -16.90 -2.46 -25.67
CA ILE A 503 -15.97 -3.44 -25.13
C ILE A 503 -16.19 -4.75 -25.89
N THR A 504 -15.18 -5.17 -26.65
CA THR A 504 -15.19 -6.49 -27.29
C THR A 504 -14.70 -7.53 -26.29
N ILE A 505 -15.35 -8.69 -26.24
CA ILE A 505 -15.06 -9.81 -25.34
C ILE A 505 -14.82 -11.05 -26.20
N ASP A 506 -13.64 -11.66 -26.07
CA ASP A 506 -13.32 -12.91 -26.75
C ASP A 506 -13.84 -14.15 -26.00
N GLU A 507 -13.68 -15.33 -26.62
CA GLU A 507 -14.13 -16.63 -26.08
C GLU A 507 -13.51 -17.01 -24.73
N ASN A 508 -12.40 -16.38 -24.35
CA ASN A 508 -11.70 -16.60 -23.08
C ASN A 508 -12.01 -15.51 -22.04
N GLY A 509 -12.86 -14.54 -22.39
CA GLY A 509 -13.23 -13.40 -21.55
C GLY A 509 -12.25 -12.24 -21.59
N GLY A 510 -11.28 -12.27 -22.51
CA GLY A 510 -10.36 -11.15 -22.76
C GLY A 510 -11.11 -9.96 -23.33
N THR A 511 -10.82 -8.75 -22.81
CA THR A 511 -11.49 -7.51 -23.23
C THR A 511 -10.61 -6.67 -24.16
N SER A 512 -11.23 -6.01 -25.14
CA SER A 512 -10.58 -5.04 -26.03
C SER A 512 -11.43 -3.75 -26.11
N PRO A 513 -10.87 -2.56 -25.79
CA PRO A 513 -9.51 -2.35 -25.31
C PRO A 513 -9.26 -3.06 -23.97
N ALA A 514 -8.02 -3.51 -23.76
CA ALA A 514 -7.61 -4.02 -22.45
C ALA A 514 -7.72 -2.90 -21.42
N GLY A 515 -8.23 -3.20 -20.22
CA GLY A 515 -8.46 -2.18 -19.19
C GLY A 515 -9.64 -1.25 -19.47
N ALA A 516 -10.64 -1.68 -20.26
CA ALA A 516 -11.82 -0.88 -20.53
C ALA A 516 -12.52 -0.39 -19.26
N ASP A 517 -12.71 0.93 -19.16
CA ASP A 517 -13.34 1.57 -18.02
C ASP A 517 -14.86 1.42 -18.02
N LEU A 518 -15.44 1.16 -16.85
CA LEU A 518 -16.88 1.05 -16.64
C LEU A 518 -17.33 1.94 -15.50
N GLY A 519 -18.42 2.68 -15.71
CA GLY A 519 -19.04 3.57 -14.73
C GLY A 519 -19.77 2.83 -13.62
N ILE A 520 -19.45 3.13 -12.36
CA ILE A 520 -20.25 2.71 -11.20
C ILE A 520 -21.67 3.28 -11.34
N TYR A 521 -21.82 4.49 -11.88
CA TYR A 521 -23.11 5.15 -12.06
C TYR A 521 -23.63 4.98 -13.49
N LEU A 522 -24.79 4.32 -13.65
CA LEU A 522 -25.53 4.30 -14.91
C LEU A 522 -26.59 5.41 -14.91
N TYR A 523 -26.30 6.52 -15.58
CA TYR A 523 -27.13 7.73 -15.56
C TYR A 523 -28.42 7.63 -16.39
N GLY A 524 -29.49 8.18 -15.84
CA GLY A 524 -30.84 8.15 -16.41
C GLY A 524 -31.05 9.10 -17.58
N SER A 525 -32.22 8.98 -18.20
CA SER A 525 -32.57 9.68 -19.43
C SER A 525 -33.08 11.10 -19.26
N GLN A 526 -33.33 11.56 -18.02
CA GLN A 526 -33.90 12.88 -17.76
C GLN A 526 -32.95 13.77 -16.98
N TRP A 527 -32.27 13.23 -15.97
CA TRP A 527 -31.34 13.95 -15.09
C TRP A 527 -29.93 13.41 -15.26
N ASN A 528 -28.93 14.25 -14.94
CA ASN A 528 -27.50 13.92 -15.09
C ASN A 528 -27.13 13.41 -16.50
N THR A 529 -27.88 13.86 -17.52
CA THR A 529 -27.78 13.33 -18.90
C THR A 529 -26.44 13.63 -19.57
N GLY A 530 -25.73 14.66 -19.12
CA GLY A 530 -24.40 15.01 -19.60
C GLY A 530 -23.30 13.99 -19.26
N PHE A 531 -23.57 13.07 -18.32
CA PHE A 531 -22.63 12.02 -17.90
C PHE A 531 -23.00 10.63 -18.44
N ARG A 532 -24.06 10.51 -19.25
CA ARG A 532 -24.51 9.20 -19.76
C ARG A 532 -23.45 8.55 -20.66
N SER A 533 -23.02 7.36 -20.26
CA SER A 533 -22.10 6.49 -20.99
C SER A 533 -22.58 5.02 -20.91
N PRO A 534 -23.72 4.67 -21.51
CA PRO A 534 -24.25 3.30 -21.47
C PRO A 534 -23.30 2.32 -22.19
N PRO A 535 -22.82 1.26 -21.52
CA PRO A 535 -21.83 0.36 -22.12
C PRO A 535 -22.46 -0.53 -23.19
N THR A 536 -21.68 -0.80 -24.24
CA THR A 536 -21.97 -1.82 -25.25
C THR A 536 -20.92 -2.91 -25.20
N PHE A 537 -21.35 -4.16 -25.16
CA PHE A 537 -20.50 -5.35 -25.16
C PHE A 537 -20.67 -6.10 -26.48
N VAL A 538 -19.57 -6.42 -27.14
CA VAL A 538 -19.54 -7.27 -28.34
C VAL A 538 -18.88 -8.58 -27.94
N ALA A 539 -19.66 -9.64 -27.79
CA ALA A 539 -19.20 -10.89 -27.18
C ALA A 539 -19.59 -12.11 -28.01
N ASP A 540 -18.69 -13.08 -28.15
CA ASP A 540 -18.93 -14.32 -28.90
C ASP A 540 -19.11 -15.51 -27.95
N PHE A 541 -20.37 -15.89 -27.70
CA PHE A 541 -20.71 -16.94 -26.74
C PHE A 541 -20.47 -18.33 -27.34
N PRO A 542 -19.64 -19.21 -26.72
CA PRO A 542 -19.38 -20.54 -27.27
C PRO A 542 -20.62 -21.45 -27.22
N GLU A 543 -21.47 -21.28 -26.22
CA GLU A 543 -22.73 -21.99 -26.02
C GLU A 543 -23.85 -21.02 -25.63
N ASP A 544 -25.10 -21.47 -25.65
CA ASP A 544 -26.22 -20.69 -25.13
C ASP A 544 -25.97 -20.35 -23.65
N GLY A 545 -26.17 -19.08 -23.29
CA GLY A 545 -25.86 -18.55 -21.98
C GLY A 545 -26.81 -17.43 -21.54
N ALA A 546 -26.31 -16.58 -20.66
CA ALA A 546 -27.01 -15.45 -20.09
C ALA A 546 -26.08 -14.27 -19.85
N PHE A 547 -26.67 -13.09 -19.88
CA PHE A 547 -26.04 -11.84 -19.47
C PHE A 547 -26.82 -11.25 -18.28
N THR A 548 -26.09 -10.86 -17.24
CA THR A 548 -26.67 -10.32 -16.00
C THR A 548 -26.07 -8.98 -15.64
N VAL A 549 -26.92 -8.00 -15.36
CA VAL A 549 -26.56 -6.73 -14.71
C VAL A 549 -26.93 -6.83 -13.23
N THR A 550 -25.99 -6.54 -12.34
CA THR A 550 -26.24 -6.48 -10.89
C THR A 550 -26.15 -5.05 -10.42
N THR A 551 -27.20 -4.51 -9.80
CA THR A 551 -27.19 -3.16 -9.22
C THR A 551 -26.59 -3.16 -7.82
N ASN A 552 -25.94 -2.06 -7.45
CA ASN A 552 -25.29 -1.89 -6.14
C ASN A 552 -26.26 -1.22 -5.13
N ALA A 553 -25.73 -0.64 -4.06
CA ALA A 553 -26.47 -0.22 -2.87
C ALA A 553 -27.31 1.06 -3.04
N ASP A 554 -27.00 1.89 -4.04
CA ASP A 554 -27.52 3.26 -4.15
C ASP A 554 -28.20 3.53 -5.50
N ALA A 555 -29.22 4.39 -5.47
CA ALA A 555 -29.91 4.85 -6.66
C ALA A 555 -30.49 6.26 -6.48
N GLY A 556 -30.60 6.98 -7.59
CA GLY A 556 -31.38 8.21 -7.70
C GLY A 556 -32.87 7.94 -7.89
N THR A 557 -33.57 8.93 -8.42
CA THR A 557 -35.02 8.85 -8.63
C THR A 557 -35.39 7.93 -9.81
N ASN A 558 -36.30 6.97 -9.57
CA ASN A 558 -36.95 6.11 -10.57
C ASN A 558 -36.02 5.54 -11.66
N PRO A 559 -34.94 4.82 -11.30
CA PRO A 559 -34.07 4.19 -12.29
C PRO A 559 -34.79 3.02 -12.99
N ARG A 560 -34.37 2.72 -14.21
CA ARG A 560 -34.86 1.57 -14.98
C ARG A 560 -33.70 0.92 -15.71
N ILE A 561 -33.52 -0.38 -15.60
CA ILE A 561 -32.53 -1.10 -16.43
C ILE A 561 -33.22 -1.54 -17.72
N ALA A 562 -32.60 -1.19 -18.84
CA ALA A 562 -32.96 -1.68 -20.17
C ALA A 562 -31.77 -2.44 -20.77
N ILE A 563 -32.03 -3.62 -21.32
CA ILE A 563 -31.02 -4.46 -21.98
C ILE A 563 -31.48 -4.71 -23.41
N THR A 564 -30.61 -4.40 -24.37
CA THR A 564 -30.81 -4.63 -25.79
C THR A 564 -29.82 -5.68 -26.27
N VAL A 565 -30.30 -6.71 -26.97
CA VAL A 565 -29.48 -7.77 -27.56
C VAL A 565 -29.72 -7.76 -29.07
N ASN A 566 -28.65 -7.61 -29.86
CA ASN A 566 -28.68 -7.57 -31.33
C ASN A 566 -29.73 -6.59 -31.88
N GLY A 567 -29.82 -5.40 -31.27
CA GLY A 567 -30.76 -4.34 -31.64
C GLY A 567 -32.20 -4.55 -31.14
N THR A 568 -32.51 -5.65 -30.46
CA THR A 568 -33.83 -5.92 -29.89
C THR A 568 -33.82 -5.67 -28.38
N LYS A 569 -34.69 -4.78 -27.90
CA LYS A 569 -34.84 -4.54 -26.45
C LYS A 569 -35.54 -5.74 -25.79
N VAL A 570 -34.79 -6.54 -25.06
CA VAL A 570 -35.25 -7.80 -24.43
C VAL A 570 -35.70 -7.59 -22.99
N LEU A 571 -35.23 -6.54 -22.32
CA LEU A 571 -35.60 -6.18 -20.94
C LEU A 571 -35.72 -4.66 -20.82
N ASP A 572 -36.74 -4.19 -20.09
CA ASP A 572 -36.93 -2.79 -19.69
C ASP A 572 -37.87 -2.74 -18.48
N GLN A 573 -37.31 -2.59 -17.28
CA GLN A 573 -38.10 -2.60 -16.04
C GLN A 573 -37.56 -1.62 -15.00
N ALA A 574 -38.42 -1.22 -14.06
CA ALA A 574 -38.01 -0.44 -12.90
C ALA A 574 -36.93 -1.19 -12.12
N ALA A 575 -35.91 -0.46 -11.66
CA ALA A 575 -34.77 -1.05 -11.00
C ALA A 575 -34.70 -0.70 -9.51
N GLY A 576 -34.46 -1.69 -8.67
CA GLY A 576 -34.07 -1.52 -7.28
C GLY A 576 -32.56 -1.67 -7.08
N THR A 577 -32.09 -1.35 -5.88
CA THR A 577 -30.72 -1.61 -5.44
C THR A 577 -30.54 -3.09 -5.10
N ARG A 578 -29.31 -3.61 -5.23
CA ARG A 578 -28.97 -5.03 -4.95
C ARG A 578 -29.86 -6.04 -5.71
N GLN A 579 -30.10 -5.79 -6.99
CA GLN A 579 -30.99 -6.60 -7.83
C GLN A 579 -30.27 -7.09 -9.09
N ASN A 580 -30.57 -8.32 -9.50
CA ASN A 580 -30.06 -8.94 -10.73
C ASN A 580 -31.08 -8.81 -11.88
N PHE A 581 -30.61 -8.42 -13.06
CA PHE A 581 -31.37 -8.34 -14.31
C PHE A 581 -30.72 -9.26 -15.34
N THR A 582 -31.33 -10.42 -15.57
CA THR A 582 -30.75 -11.49 -16.39
C THR A 582 -31.53 -11.69 -17.68
N VAL A 583 -30.83 -11.82 -18.80
CA VAL A 583 -31.42 -12.13 -20.11
C VAL A 583 -30.68 -13.31 -20.75
N PRO A 584 -31.37 -14.21 -21.48
CA PRO A 584 -30.72 -15.29 -22.21
C PRO A 584 -29.97 -14.73 -23.43
N ILE A 585 -28.83 -15.32 -23.75
CA ILE A 585 -27.99 -14.99 -24.90
C ILE A 585 -27.75 -16.28 -25.69
N SER A 586 -27.96 -16.24 -27.00
CA SER A 586 -27.71 -17.39 -27.88
C SER A 586 -26.23 -17.52 -28.21
N ALA A 587 -25.77 -18.75 -28.46
CA ALA A 587 -24.42 -19.01 -28.94
C ALA A 587 -24.08 -18.19 -30.20
N GLY A 588 -22.82 -17.80 -30.34
CA GLY A 588 -22.28 -16.99 -31.41
C GLY A 588 -22.11 -15.50 -31.04
N PRO A 589 -21.84 -14.65 -32.05
CA PRO A 589 -21.58 -13.23 -31.83
C PRO A 589 -22.85 -12.47 -31.45
N ASN A 590 -22.77 -11.72 -30.37
CA ASN A 590 -23.85 -10.89 -29.83
C ASN A 590 -23.37 -9.47 -29.52
N ILE A 591 -24.27 -8.50 -29.73
CA ILE A 591 -24.11 -7.12 -29.29
C ILE A 591 -25.12 -6.86 -28.17
N ILE A 592 -24.62 -6.54 -26.98
CA ILE A 592 -25.41 -6.32 -25.77
C ILE A 592 -25.21 -4.88 -25.32
N THR A 593 -26.27 -4.09 -25.23
CA THR A 593 -26.22 -2.72 -24.70
C THR A 593 -27.05 -2.61 -23.43
N VAL A 594 -26.48 -1.98 -22.40
CA VAL A 594 -27.17 -1.70 -21.14
C VAL A 594 -27.41 -0.21 -21.01
N ASP A 595 -28.65 0.17 -20.73
CA ASP A 595 -29.02 1.57 -20.55
C ASP A 595 -29.89 1.77 -19.30
N ASN A 596 -29.84 2.98 -18.73
CA ASN A 596 -30.80 3.44 -17.75
C ASN A 596 -31.84 4.37 -18.40
N THR A 597 -32.99 3.81 -18.75
CA THR A 597 -34.11 4.55 -19.37
C THR A 597 -34.97 5.30 -18.33
N GLY A 598 -34.58 5.23 -17.05
CA GLY A 598 -35.24 5.90 -15.93
C GLY A 598 -34.96 7.40 -15.86
N THR A 599 -35.29 8.02 -14.73
CA THR A 599 -35.16 9.47 -14.54
C THR A 599 -33.72 9.87 -14.22
N ASP A 600 -33.14 9.30 -13.17
CA ASP A 600 -31.82 9.65 -12.64
C ASP A 600 -30.87 8.44 -12.67
N TRP A 601 -29.81 8.38 -11.88
CA TRP A 601 -28.82 7.30 -11.89
C TRP A 601 -29.20 6.05 -11.06
N ILE A 602 -28.50 4.94 -11.31
CA ILE A 602 -28.41 3.78 -10.42
C ILE A 602 -26.96 3.29 -10.39
N THR A 603 -26.51 2.81 -9.23
CA THR A 603 -25.16 2.21 -9.14
C THR A 603 -25.16 0.76 -9.62
N ILE A 604 -24.09 0.36 -10.32
CA ILE A 604 -23.89 -0.97 -10.87
C ILE A 604 -22.75 -1.65 -10.10
N ALA A 605 -23.00 -2.88 -9.64
CA ALA A 605 -22.01 -3.70 -8.97
C ALA A 605 -21.20 -4.54 -9.97
N SER A 606 -21.85 -5.07 -11.01
CA SER A 606 -21.18 -5.91 -12.01
C SER A 606 -21.98 -6.14 -13.29
N TYR A 607 -21.26 -6.52 -14.34
CA TYR A 607 -21.79 -7.14 -15.56
C TYR A 607 -21.24 -8.57 -15.68
N ALA A 608 -22.11 -9.57 -15.71
CA ALA A 608 -21.75 -10.98 -15.76
C ALA A 608 -22.14 -11.62 -17.09
N PHE A 609 -21.25 -12.44 -17.65
CA PHE A 609 -21.45 -13.19 -18.89
C PHE A 609 -21.20 -14.68 -18.61
N SER A 610 -22.23 -15.51 -18.74
CA SER A 610 -22.11 -16.92 -18.39
C SER A 610 -21.24 -17.69 -19.39
N GLY A 611 -20.32 -18.51 -18.90
CA GLY A 611 -19.50 -19.39 -19.76
C GLY A 611 -18.58 -18.66 -20.74
N LEU A 612 -18.39 -17.35 -20.56
CA LEU A 612 -17.55 -16.50 -21.40
C LEU A 612 -16.20 -16.15 -20.76
N GLY A 613 -15.82 -16.83 -19.70
CA GLY A 613 -14.56 -16.59 -19.01
C GLY A 613 -13.94 -17.87 -18.50
N SER A 614 -12.97 -17.68 -17.62
CA SER A 614 -12.30 -18.76 -16.92
C SER A 614 -12.75 -18.79 -15.46
N ARG A 615 -12.76 -19.98 -14.84
CA ARG A 615 -12.81 -20.09 -13.38
C ARG A 615 -11.51 -19.62 -12.73
N VAL A 616 -10.44 -19.49 -13.51
CA VAL A 616 -9.13 -19.09 -13.02
C VAL A 616 -8.73 -17.75 -13.61
N ASP A 617 -8.62 -16.74 -12.74
CA ASP A 617 -7.98 -15.48 -13.09
C ASP A 617 -6.47 -15.66 -13.10
N ALA A 618 -5.78 -14.99 -14.03
CA ALA A 618 -4.32 -15.01 -14.12
C ALA A 618 -3.77 -13.60 -14.22
N TYR A 619 -2.75 -13.33 -13.40
CA TYR A 619 -1.99 -12.10 -13.41
C TYR A 619 -0.53 -12.48 -13.64
N ALA A 620 0.07 -11.93 -14.69
CA ALA A 620 1.42 -12.26 -15.07
C ALA A 620 2.23 -11.00 -15.34
N LEU A 621 3.49 -11.10 -14.97
CA LEU A 621 4.54 -10.17 -15.29
C LEU A 621 5.54 -10.86 -16.21
N ARG A 622 6.14 -10.10 -17.12
CA ARG A 622 7.13 -10.60 -18.07
C ARG A 622 8.31 -9.62 -18.14
N SER A 623 9.51 -10.17 -18.24
CA SER A 623 10.72 -9.40 -18.54
C SER A 623 10.64 -8.78 -19.94
N ASP A 624 11.28 -7.63 -20.16
CA ASP A 624 11.38 -6.99 -21.49
C ASP A 624 11.97 -7.92 -22.58
N ARG A 625 12.83 -8.88 -22.19
CA ARG A 625 13.43 -9.88 -23.10
C ARG A 625 12.54 -11.11 -23.35
N ALA A 626 11.35 -11.16 -22.76
CA ALA A 626 10.43 -12.29 -22.89
C ALA A 626 11.07 -13.66 -22.57
N SER A 627 11.91 -13.68 -21.54
CA SER A 627 12.67 -14.86 -21.09
C SER A 627 12.42 -15.26 -19.63
N VAL A 628 11.84 -14.35 -18.84
CA VAL A 628 11.39 -14.57 -17.47
C VAL A 628 9.93 -14.11 -17.36
N ALA A 629 9.11 -14.86 -16.65
CA ALA A 629 7.78 -14.42 -16.23
C ALA A 629 7.54 -14.83 -14.78
N ALA A 630 6.72 -14.08 -14.06
CA ALA A 630 6.25 -14.45 -12.74
C ALA A 630 4.79 -14.04 -12.61
N GLY A 631 4.02 -14.72 -11.79
CA GLY A 631 2.60 -14.41 -11.72
C GLY A 631 1.85 -15.18 -10.65
N TRP A 632 0.55 -14.96 -10.65
CA TRP A 632 -0.40 -15.53 -9.71
C TRP A 632 -1.66 -15.96 -10.43
N VAL A 633 -2.18 -17.14 -10.09
CA VAL A 633 -3.44 -17.67 -10.59
C VAL A 633 -4.40 -17.89 -9.43
N LEU A 634 -5.65 -17.47 -9.60
CA LEU A 634 -6.70 -17.50 -8.58
C LEU A 634 -7.92 -18.25 -9.10
N ASN A 635 -8.41 -19.24 -8.36
CA ASN A 635 -9.77 -19.72 -8.52
C ASN A 635 -10.73 -18.61 -8.07
N LYS A 636 -11.39 -17.93 -9.01
CA LYS A 636 -12.18 -16.72 -8.75
C LYS A 636 -13.38 -16.97 -7.81
N ASP A 637 -13.81 -18.22 -7.72
CA ASP A 637 -14.89 -18.64 -6.82
C ASP A 637 -14.40 -18.69 -5.35
N TYR A 638 -13.08 -18.64 -5.11
CA TYR A 638 -12.46 -18.55 -3.78
C TYR A 638 -12.35 -17.09 -3.32
N ASN A 639 -13.48 -16.52 -2.92
CA ASN A 639 -13.58 -15.16 -2.42
C ASN A 639 -14.35 -15.13 -1.09
N HIS A 640 -14.17 -14.04 -0.33
CA HIS A 640 -14.70 -13.89 1.03
C HIS A 640 -16.21 -14.16 1.15
N LEU A 641 -16.99 -13.78 0.13
CA LEU A 641 -18.44 -13.99 0.15
C LEU A 641 -18.82 -15.43 -0.21
N SER A 642 -18.25 -15.96 -1.29
CA SER A 642 -18.59 -17.31 -1.78
C SER A 642 -18.19 -18.38 -0.77
N VAL A 643 -17.01 -18.23 -0.16
CA VAL A 643 -16.55 -19.15 0.90
C VAL A 643 -17.44 -19.08 2.13
N GLN A 644 -17.89 -17.89 2.53
CA GLN A 644 -18.81 -17.73 3.66
C GLN A 644 -20.18 -18.34 3.38
N GLU A 645 -20.74 -18.12 2.18
CA GLU A 645 -22.10 -18.54 1.83
C GLU A 645 -22.20 -20.02 1.47
N GLN A 646 -21.18 -20.56 0.81
CA GLN A 646 -21.25 -21.85 0.11
C GLN A 646 -20.14 -22.82 0.55
N GLY A 647 -19.17 -22.35 1.33
CA GLY A 647 -17.94 -23.08 1.64
C GLY A 647 -16.91 -22.97 0.52
N ALA A 648 -15.76 -23.62 0.71
CA ALA A 648 -14.69 -23.61 -0.29
C ALA A 648 -15.14 -24.26 -1.61
N PRO A 649 -14.85 -23.65 -2.76
CA PRO A 649 -15.24 -24.19 -4.07
C PRO A 649 -14.47 -25.47 -4.42
N ASP A 650 -15.04 -26.25 -5.34
CA ASP A 650 -14.33 -27.35 -5.99
C ASP A 650 -13.11 -26.84 -6.78
N PRO A 651 -12.02 -27.62 -6.88
CA PRO A 651 -10.82 -27.20 -7.59
C PRO A 651 -11.09 -27.00 -9.08
N ALA A 652 -10.45 -25.99 -9.68
CA ALA A 652 -10.34 -25.87 -11.11
C ALA A 652 -9.30 -26.88 -11.63
N VAL A 653 -9.70 -27.78 -12.53
CA VAL A 653 -8.87 -28.90 -13.02
C VAL A 653 -8.83 -28.88 -14.54
N GLY A 654 -7.63 -29.08 -15.11
CA GLY A 654 -7.42 -29.09 -16.57
C GLY A 654 -7.12 -27.72 -17.17
N GLY A 655 -6.85 -26.72 -16.32
CA GLY A 655 -6.49 -25.38 -16.75
C GLY A 655 -5.14 -25.35 -17.47
N THR A 656 -5.02 -24.53 -18.51
CA THR A 656 -3.74 -24.19 -19.15
C THR A 656 -3.60 -22.68 -19.21
N LEU A 657 -2.61 -22.17 -18.46
CA LEU A 657 -2.22 -20.77 -18.46
C LEU A 657 -1.46 -20.45 -19.75
N LYS A 658 -1.86 -19.38 -20.41
CA LYS A 658 -1.22 -18.84 -21.61
C LYS A 658 -0.66 -17.46 -21.31
N ILE A 659 0.60 -17.23 -21.65
CA ILE A 659 1.26 -15.92 -21.56
C ILE A 659 1.74 -15.52 -22.96
N SER A 660 1.26 -14.37 -23.43
CA SER A 660 1.56 -13.86 -24.78
C SER A 660 2.94 -13.18 -24.88
N ASP A 661 3.35 -12.92 -26.14
CA ASP A 661 4.65 -12.41 -26.58
C ASP A 661 5.85 -12.96 -25.80
N PHE A 662 5.89 -14.29 -25.69
CA PHE A 662 7.03 -15.01 -25.13
C PHE A 662 7.98 -15.47 -26.24
N THR A 663 9.30 -15.48 -25.98
CA THR A 663 10.24 -16.00 -26.99
C THR A 663 10.04 -17.51 -27.15
N ASP A 664 10.03 -18.03 -28.37
CA ASP A 664 9.90 -19.47 -28.61
C ASP A 664 11.10 -20.22 -28.00
N GLY A 665 10.82 -21.28 -27.23
CA GLY A 665 11.87 -21.99 -26.50
C GLY A 665 11.34 -22.88 -25.37
N GLY A 666 12.28 -23.56 -24.71
CA GLY A 666 12.01 -24.35 -23.51
C GLY A 666 12.36 -23.55 -22.25
N TYR A 667 11.49 -23.65 -21.25
CA TYR A 667 11.58 -22.93 -19.99
C TYR A 667 11.31 -23.88 -18.82
N THR A 668 11.65 -23.47 -17.61
CA THR A 668 11.23 -24.14 -16.38
C THR A 668 10.22 -23.25 -15.67
N VAL A 669 9.02 -23.77 -15.40
CA VAL A 669 8.08 -23.15 -14.46
C VAL A 669 8.30 -23.75 -13.08
N THR A 670 8.28 -22.91 -12.06
CA THR A 670 8.27 -23.29 -10.65
C THR A 670 7.00 -22.75 -10.02
N TRP A 671 6.20 -23.64 -9.44
CA TRP A 671 4.96 -23.30 -8.74
C TRP A 671 5.21 -23.15 -7.24
N TYR A 672 4.55 -22.17 -6.63
CA TYR A 672 4.61 -21.86 -5.20
C TYR A 672 3.21 -21.92 -4.58
N ASP A 673 3.13 -22.48 -3.39
CA ASP A 673 1.92 -22.48 -2.55
C ASP A 673 1.75 -21.11 -1.90
N CYS A 674 0.65 -20.42 -2.19
CA CYS A 674 0.38 -19.09 -1.64
C CYS A 674 0.02 -19.10 -0.14
N LEU A 675 -0.27 -20.27 0.44
CA LEU A 675 -0.53 -20.41 1.88
C LEU A 675 0.76 -20.56 2.70
N SER A 676 1.77 -21.26 2.17
CA SER A 676 3.03 -21.51 2.88
C SER A 676 4.24 -20.73 2.32
N GLY A 677 4.12 -20.19 1.12
CA GLY A 677 5.19 -19.49 0.40
C GLY A 677 6.25 -20.42 -0.16
N GLU A 678 5.97 -21.73 -0.18
CA GLU A 678 6.96 -22.73 -0.55
C GLU A 678 6.81 -23.24 -1.96
N GLN A 679 7.96 -23.62 -2.54
CA GLN A 679 8.00 -24.29 -3.82
C GLN A 679 7.27 -25.64 -3.76
N LEU A 680 6.27 -25.80 -4.60
CA LEU A 680 5.49 -27.04 -4.75
C LEU A 680 6.10 -28.00 -5.77
N SER A 681 6.42 -27.48 -6.96
CA SER A 681 6.92 -28.28 -8.07
C SER A 681 7.64 -27.41 -9.10
N SER A 682 8.44 -28.05 -9.95
CA SER A 682 8.95 -27.42 -11.16
C SER A 682 8.87 -28.39 -12.33
N GLU A 683 8.58 -27.86 -13.51
CA GLU A 683 8.42 -28.64 -14.74
C GLU A 683 8.87 -27.85 -15.96
N THR A 684 9.23 -28.58 -17.03
CA THR A 684 9.59 -27.97 -18.30
C THR A 684 8.34 -27.61 -19.09
N VAL A 685 8.27 -26.36 -19.53
CA VAL A 685 7.20 -25.81 -20.37
C VAL A 685 7.78 -25.21 -21.64
N PHE A 686 6.93 -24.96 -22.63
CA PHE A 686 7.37 -24.50 -23.94
C PHE A 686 6.58 -23.28 -24.39
N ALA A 687 7.29 -22.34 -24.99
CA ALA A 687 6.67 -21.29 -25.80
C ALA A 687 6.79 -21.64 -27.28
N GLN A 688 5.68 -21.51 -27.99
CA GLN A 688 5.57 -21.74 -29.43
C GLN A 688 4.68 -20.67 -30.05
N ASN A 689 5.09 -20.14 -31.21
CA ASN A 689 4.36 -19.08 -31.90
C ASN A 689 4.12 -17.83 -31.03
N GLY A 690 5.06 -17.50 -30.14
CA GLY A 690 4.95 -16.33 -29.28
C GLY A 690 4.09 -16.52 -28.03
N THR A 691 3.63 -17.75 -27.72
CA THR A 691 2.80 -18.03 -26.55
C THR A 691 3.43 -19.11 -25.68
N LEU A 692 3.65 -18.81 -24.40
CA LEU A 692 4.04 -19.78 -23.39
C LEU A 692 2.79 -20.49 -22.85
N GLU A 693 2.79 -21.82 -22.88
CA GLU A 693 1.70 -22.63 -22.33
C GLU A 693 2.16 -23.40 -21.10
N ILE A 694 1.44 -23.23 -20.00
CA ILE A 694 1.76 -23.79 -18.69
C ILE A 694 0.54 -24.56 -18.17
N PRO A 695 0.62 -25.89 -17.99
CA PRO A 695 -0.42 -26.64 -17.31
C PRO A 695 -0.60 -26.11 -15.88
N VAL A 696 -1.84 -25.76 -15.52
CA VAL A 696 -2.15 -25.30 -14.15
C VAL A 696 -2.46 -26.54 -13.31
N PRO A 697 -1.75 -26.76 -12.18
CA PRO A 697 -2.09 -27.81 -11.23
C PRO A 697 -3.55 -27.64 -10.73
N PRO A 698 -4.19 -28.69 -10.20
CA PRO A 698 -5.52 -28.55 -9.59
C PRO A 698 -5.57 -27.38 -8.60
N LEU A 699 -6.33 -26.34 -8.95
CA LEU A 699 -6.29 -25.05 -8.27
C LEU A 699 -7.51 -24.90 -7.38
N TYR A 700 -7.31 -24.92 -6.07
CA TYR A 700 -8.39 -24.76 -5.11
C TYR A 700 -8.64 -23.30 -4.77
N TRP A 701 -7.64 -22.63 -4.20
CA TRP A 701 -7.66 -21.19 -3.95
C TRP A 701 -6.76 -20.52 -4.98
N ASP A 702 -5.45 -20.64 -4.82
CA ASP A 702 -4.51 -19.91 -5.65
C ASP A 702 -3.10 -20.52 -5.66
N LEU A 703 -2.28 -20.10 -6.62
CA LEU A 703 -0.87 -20.48 -6.76
C LEU A 703 -0.09 -19.33 -7.39
N ALA A 704 1.17 -19.18 -6.99
CA ALA A 704 2.12 -18.30 -7.66
C ALA A 704 3.10 -19.10 -8.51
N PHE A 705 3.71 -18.47 -9.51
CA PHE A 705 4.68 -19.11 -10.38
C PHE A 705 5.85 -18.19 -10.75
N LEU A 706 6.99 -18.81 -11.03
CA LEU A 706 8.16 -18.21 -11.65
C LEU A 706 8.58 -19.07 -12.84
N VAL A 707 8.75 -18.45 -14.00
CA VAL A 707 9.23 -19.06 -15.25
C VAL A 707 10.59 -18.48 -15.58
N GLU A 708 11.55 -19.35 -15.81
CA GLU A 708 12.91 -18.95 -16.17
C GLU A 708 13.41 -19.74 -17.39
N SER A 709 14.24 -19.07 -18.20
CA SER A 709 14.99 -19.75 -19.26
C SER A 709 15.91 -20.80 -18.67
N ASN A 710 15.91 -22.02 -19.21
CA ASN A 710 16.72 -23.13 -18.69
C ASN A 710 18.21 -22.76 -18.53
N PRO A 711 18.75 -22.66 -17.30
CA PRO A 711 20.19 -22.61 -17.08
C PRO A 711 20.73 -24.05 -17.16
N VAL A 712 21.96 -24.22 -17.65
CA VAL A 712 22.70 -25.49 -17.56
C VAL A 712 23.06 -25.75 -16.10
N ALA A 713 22.11 -26.25 -15.30
CA ALA A 713 22.29 -26.98 -14.05
C ALA A 713 20.90 -27.37 -13.52
N THR A 714 20.45 -28.58 -13.87
CA THR A 714 19.32 -29.21 -13.21
C THR A 714 19.70 -29.49 -11.75
N ARG A 715 19.23 -28.67 -10.82
CA ARG A 715 18.91 -29.19 -9.49
C ARG A 715 17.66 -30.05 -9.73
N GLU A 716 17.69 -31.34 -9.40
CA GLU A 716 16.49 -32.16 -9.57
C GLU A 716 15.32 -31.46 -8.85
N PRO A 717 14.18 -31.24 -9.54
CA PRO A 717 13.00 -30.69 -8.89
C PRO A 717 12.65 -31.61 -7.73
N LYS A 718 12.49 -31.06 -6.53
CA LYS A 718 11.90 -31.84 -5.45
C LYS A 718 10.44 -32.06 -5.85
N ALA A 719 10.11 -33.27 -6.25
CA ALA A 719 8.74 -33.63 -6.63
C ALA A 719 7.77 -33.28 -5.48
N ALA A 720 6.63 -32.68 -5.82
CA ALA A 720 5.53 -32.48 -4.88
C ALA A 720 5.21 -33.80 -4.16
N LEU A 721 4.98 -33.74 -2.85
CA LEU A 721 4.61 -34.91 -2.06
C LEU A 721 3.16 -35.26 -2.35
N ALA A 722 2.92 -36.26 -3.21
CA ALA A 722 1.58 -36.77 -3.46
C ALA A 722 1.12 -37.67 -2.30
N PHE A 723 -0.11 -37.46 -1.80
CA PHE A 723 -0.72 -38.31 -0.80
C PHE A 723 -2.25 -38.34 -0.92
N GLN A 724 -2.85 -39.37 -0.31
CA GLN A 724 -4.29 -39.57 -0.20
C GLN A 724 -4.72 -39.54 1.26
N VAL A 725 -5.98 -39.18 1.51
CA VAL A 725 -6.57 -39.04 2.85
C VAL A 725 -7.89 -39.81 2.92
N TYR A 726 -8.14 -40.55 3.99
CA TYR A 726 -9.37 -41.30 4.20
C TYR A 726 -9.64 -41.59 5.70
N PRO A 727 -10.89 -41.54 6.21
CA PRO A 727 -12.07 -41.05 5.54
C PRO A 727 -11.99 -39.53 5.32
N ASN A 728 -12.63 -39.04 4.26
CA ASN A 728 -12.77 -37.61 4.00
C ASN A 728 -14.16 -37.43 3.36
N PRO A 729 -15.20 -36.99 4.09
CA PRO A 729 -15.14 -36.33 5.40
C PRO A 729 -14.76 -37.24 6.59
N VAL A 730 -14.22 -36.65 7.66
CA VAL A 730 -13.84 -37.28 8.94
C VAL A 730 -14.43 -36.47 10.10
N SER A 731 -14.85 -37.09 11.20
CA SER A 731 -15.39 -36.33 12.34
C SER A 731 -14.27 -35.70 13.20
N ALA A 732 -14.57 -34.62 13.91
CA ALA A 732 -13.60 -34.00 14.83
C ALA A 732 -13.18 -35.01 15.91
N GLY A 733 -11.89 -35.06 16.24
CA GLY A 733 -11.34 -36.03 17.21
C GLY A 733 -11.07 -37.43 16.64
N ASP A 734 -11.59 -37.75 15.46
CA ASP A 734 -11.34 -39.03 14.80
C ASP A 734 -10.01 -39.05 14.06
N ALA A 735 -9.60 -40.26 13.69
CA ALA A 735 -8.34 -40.50 13.01
C ALA A 735 -8.48 -40.47 11.48
N LEU A 736 -7.74 -39.57 10.85
CA LEU A 736 -7.53 -39.51 9.42
C LEU A 736 -6.36 -40.41 9.00
N GLN A 737 -6.58 -41.32 8.05
CA GLN A 737 -5.52 -42.11 7.44
C GLN A 737 -4.93 -41.36 6.25
N VAL A 738 -3.62 -41.14 6.29
CA VAL A 738 -2.83 -40.52 5.24
C VAL A 738 -2.00 -41.59 4.56
N ARG A 739 -2.23 -41.83 3.27
CA ARG A 739 -1.48 -42.78 2.46
C ARG A 739 -0.45 -42.05 1.61
N LEU A 740 0.82 -42.42 1.78
CA LEU A 740 1.97 -41.88 1.04
C LEU A 740 2.45 -42.95 0.05
N PRO A 741 2.27 -42.78 -1.27
CA PRO A 741 2.63 -43.81 -2.26
C PRO A 741 4.14 -44.10 -2.35
N GLU A 742 4.99 -43.21 -1.84
CA GLU A 742 6.46 -43.25 -1.97
C GLU A 742 7.20 -42.85 -0.67
N ALA A 743 6.73 -43.25 0.51
CA ALA A 743 7.40 -42.88 1.75
C ALA A 743 8.72 -43.66 1.95
N GLY A 744 9.83 -42.93 2.13
CA GLY A 744 11.09 -43.50 2.57
C GLY A 744 10.98 -44.00 4.02
N VAL A 745 11.36 -45.25 4.27
CA VAL A 745 11.35 -45.85 5.62
C VAL A 745 12.28 -45.06 6.56
N GLY A 746 11.75 -44.53 7.66
CA GLY A 746 12.52 -43.90 8.73
C GLY A 746 12.70 -42.37 8.62
N GLU A 747 12.05 -41.70 7.67
CA GLU A 747 12.09 -40.24 7.54
C GLU A 747 11.04 -39.54 8.42
N GLN A 748 11.34 -38.30 8.82
CA GLN A 748 10.37 -37.46 9.53
C GLN A 748 9.34 -36.92 8.55
N VAL A 749 8.07 -37.07 8.92
CA VAL A 749 6.95 -36.43 8.24
C VAL A 749 6.40 -35.35 9.16
N ARG A 750 6.51 -34.09 8.74
CA ARG A 750 5.84 -32.96 9.39
C ARG A 750 4.46 -32.82 8.76
N LEU A 751 3.47 -32.61 9.61
CA LEU A 751 2.08 -32.51 9.25
C LEU A 751 1.52 -31.24 9.85
N SER A 752 0.95 -30.40 9.00
CA SER A 752 0.37 -29.12 9.36
C SER A 752 -1.08 -29.10 8.87
N LEU A 753 -2.01 -28.74 9.73
CA LEU A 753 -3.40 -28.53 9.40
C LEU A 753 -3.67 -27.04 9.49
N TYR A 754 -4.26 -26.51 8.45
CA TYR A 754 -4.75 -25.14 8.38
C TYR A 754 -6.26 -25.18 8.21
N ASP A 755 -6.99 -24.18 8.71
CA ASP A 755 -8.40 -24.03 8.35
C ASP A 755 -8.56 -23.64 6.87
N ALA A 756 -9.79 -23.49 6.40
CA ALA A 756 -10.06 -23.09 5.01
C ALA A 756 -9.29 -21.82 4.62
N ALA A 757 -9.06 -20.90 5.54
CA ALA A 757 -8.35 -19.64 5.31
C ALA A 757 -6.83 -19.75 5.28
N GLY A 758 -6.29 -20.95 5.53
CA GLY A 758 -4.85 -21.14 5.62
C GLY A 758 -4.26 -20.70 6.96
N LYS A 759 -5.07 -20.45 8.00
CA LYS A 759 -4.57 -20.22 9.35
C LYS A 759 -4.19 -21.55 9.99
N PRO A 760 -2.98 -21.68 10.58
CA PRO A 760 -2.55 -22.93 11.18
C PRO A 760 -3.39 -23.26 12.42
N VAL A 761 -4.03 -24.42 12.41
CA VAL A 761 -4.86 -24.93 13.52
C VAL A 761 -4.17 -26.06 14.27
N PHE A 762 -3.25 -26.79 13.63
CA PHE A 762 -2.58 -27.94 14.25
C PHE A 762 -1.28 -28.30 13.53
N ASN A 763 -0.21 -28.58 14.28
CA ASN A 763 1.06 -29.05 13.72
C ASN A 763 1.57 -30.26 14.51
N LYS A 764 2.02 -31.31 13.82
CA LYS A 764 2.56 -32.53 14.44
C LYS A 764 3.72 -33.09 13.61
N VAL A 765 4.73 -33.60 14.30
CA VAL A 765 5.83 -34.34 13.67
C VAL A 765 5.66 -35.83 13.98
N ARG A 766 5.80 -36.67 12.96
CA ARG A 766 5.73 -38.13 13.04
C ARG A 766 6.99 -38.74 12.42
N PHE A 767 7.36 -39.93 12.90
CA PHE A 767 8.40 -40.76 12.29
C PHE A 767 7.69 -41.83 11.46
N GLY A 768 8.09 -42.01 10.20
CA GLY A 768 7.33 -42.80 9.22
C GLY A 768 7.33 -44.32 9.48
N GLU A 769 6.12 -44.90 9.46
CA GLU A 769 5.86 -46.29 9.03
C GLU A 769 5.69 -46.30 7.49
N PRO A 770 5.91 -47.44 6.79
CA PRO A 770 6.26 -47.43 5.36
C PRO A 770 5.23 -46.87 4.38
N ASP A 771 3.91 -46.88 4.69
CA ASP A 771 2.89 -46.58 3.66
C ASP A 771 1.63 -45.85 4.16
N GLN A 772 1.44 -45.73 5.49
CA GLN A 772 0.25 -45.12 6.11
C GLN A 772 0.58 -44.40 7.42
N LEU A 773 0.03 -43.20 7.59
CA LEU A 773 0.08 -42.41 8.81
C LEU A 773 -1.33 -42.21 9.35
N GLN A 774 -1.52 -42.46 10.64
CA GLN A 774 -2.77 -42.16 11.33
C GLN A 774 -2.64 -40.82 12.07
N VAL A 775 -3.57 -39.92 11.78
CA VAL A 775 -3.57 -38.53 12.26
C VAL A 775 -4.86 -38.29 13.02
N GLU A 776 -4.78 -38.27 14.35
CA GLU A 776 -5.90 -37.82 15.19
C GLU A 776 -6.05 -36.31 15.03
N LEU A 777 -7.22 -35.89 14.55
CA LEU A 777 -7.60 -34.50 14.46
C LEU A 777 -7.94 -33.95 15.85
N PRO A 778 -7.74 -32.65 16.12
CA PRO A 778 -8.27 -32.02 17.33
C PRO A 778 -9.79 -32.27 17.48
N GLY A 779 -10.22 -32.57 18.70
CA GLY A 779 -11.63 -32.90 19.01
C GLY A 779 -12.57 -31.69 19.02
N ASP A 780 -12.00 -30.49 18.95
CA ASP A 780 -12.68 -29.21 18.99
C ASP A 780 -12.72 -28.50 17.63
N LEU A 781 -12.31 -29.18 16.55
CA LEU A 781 -12.40 -28.64 15.20
C LEU A 781 -13.88 -28.40 14.81
N PRO A 782 -14.24 -27.16 14.42
CA PRO A 782 -15.53 -26.92 13.77
C PRO A 782 -15.73 -27.76 12.51
N VAL A 783 -16.99 -28.11 12.21
CA VAL A 783 -17.37 -28.70 10.92
C VAL A 783 -16.99 -27.73 9.81
N GLY A 784 -16.25 -28.20 8.80
CA GLY A 784 -15.73 -27.34 7.75
C GLY A 784 -14.59 -27.96 6.94
N MET A 785 -14.10 -27.22 5.95
CA MET A 785 -12.93 -27.60 5.15
C MET A 785 -11.64 -27.14 5.84
N TYR A 786 -10.59 -27.95 5.77
CA TYR A 786 -9.25 -27.69 6.28
C TYR A 786 -8.20 -28.10 5.25
N TRP A 787 -7.05 -27.42 5.22
CA TRP A 787 -5.88 -27.81 4.44
C TRP A 787 -4.96 -28.70 5.26
N LEU A 788 -4.76 -29.94 4.84
CA LEU A 788 -3.71 -30.80 5.38
C LEU A 788 -2.45 -30.66 4.51
N GLN A 789 -1.36 -30.15 5.07
CA GLN A 789 -0.04 -30.12 4.45
C GLN A 789 0.87 -31.20 5.06
N LEU A 790 1.65 -31.86 4.22
CA LEU A 790 2.70 -32.80 4.61
C LEU A 790 4.04 -32.35 4.06
N GLU A 791 5.08 -32.51 4.85
CA GLU A 791 6.48 -32.30 4.48
C GLU A 791 7.30 -33.54 4.84
N GLN A 792 8.01 -34.11 3.86
CA GLN A 792 8.91 -35.26 4.03
C GLN A 792 10.11 -35.13 3.09
N ALA A 793 11.33 -35.34 3.59
CA ALA A 793 12.58 -35.25 2.79
C ALA A 793 12.71 -33.94 1.98
N GLY A 794 12.10 -32.86 2.48
CA GLY A 794 12.04 -31.56 1.80
C GLY A 794 11.12 -31.53 0.57
N LYS A 795 10.30 -32.55 0.33
CA LYS A 795 9.13 -32.53 -0.55
C LYS A 795 7.92 -32.07 0.26
N ARG A 796 7.01 -31.30 -0.34
CA ARG A 796 5.75 -30.87 0.29
C ARG A 796 4.54 -31.12 -0.59
N GLY A 797 3.39 -31.30 0.04
CA GLY A 797 2.10 -31.35 -0.64
C GLY A 797 0.98 -30.98 0.31
N SER A 798 -0.11 -30.44 -0.25
CA SER A 798 -1.31 -30.06 0.49
C SER A 798 -2.55 -30.76 -0.11
N ARG A 799 -3.52 -31.13 0.74
CA ARG A 799 -4.81 -31.71 0.36
C ARG A 799 -5.92 -31.13 1.24
N PRO A 800 -7.10 -30.82 0.69
CA PRO A 800 -8.23 -30.45 1.52
C PRO A 800 -8.78 -31.69 2.23
N ILE A 801 -9.20 -31.50 3.47
CA ILE A 801 -9.99 -32.46 4.26
C ILE A 801 -11.25 -31.76 4.77
N VAL A 802 -12.34 -32.50 4.88
CA VAL A 802 -13.61 -32.01 5.41
C VAL A 802 -13.80 -32.64 6.79
N VAL A 803 -13.92 -31.80 7.81
CA VAL A 803 -14.36 -32.22 9.13
C VAL A 803 -15.90 -32.21 9.12
N GLY A 804 -16.50 -33.39 9.26
CA GLY A 804 -17.94 -33.60 9.31
C GLY A 804 -18.48 -33.76 10.74
N GLU A 805 -19.81 -33.90 10.86
CA GLU A 805 -20.48 -34.23 12.13
C GLU A 805 -20.10 -35.61 12.70
#